data_AF-A0A101G604-F1
#
_entry.id   AF-A0A101G604-F1
#
_cell.length_a   1.000
_cell.length_b   1.000
_cell.length_c   1.000
_cell.angle_alpha   90.00
_cell.angle_beta   90.00
_cell.angle_gamma   90.00
#
_symmetry.space_group_name_H-M   'P 1'
#
loop_
_entity.id
_entity.type
_entity.pdbx_description
1 polymer ?
#
loop_
_entity_poly.entity_id
_entity_poly.type
_entity_poly.pdbx_seq_one_letter_code
_entity_poly.pdbx_strand_id
1 'polypeptide(L)'
;MDLKRALGIDPDGGIQLNHSERLIQYINLKLAALGEPVFGTLHDKEFIELARDLIYNHQEKNRLLSNYLCPADQRIQNFINNYFSDTDEECSVRIPSDTFILDHHGIARMLSIPPDQNEYHNGPVSSYRIEQGILHNPKHDRRTTKGVFHVSEGGLPIPDDKKAVPKETFRRILKKALEVPKEIMELPFTASQDEKAYVWTSLLLRPTVVPEVPGYNARKSMEIRFFAPGCLVSNLDFVESIFGNAGDPYLPQNDAALDIDHWTGHTGCVIMAPHLNSLTKKEVGLPPVDNATKRQKRDGMCWKKEDELYNDGQPFKITARTDEGVILTILSDNYFGYSKKEVKTQISFSANLYGNSEEEHAGGALVFPTYDLGDEFRDDNLIPHNGLTFSEMASMYKEIMEEKPEGYAVDKTYPEIRYVPEDIQINLKEQAIRWKKGKKPQTLKLLPDHIYVMPSGYQIRMIKQQDAPFWQLIGTVAEGTFIHKPCTVSGGGKSEISKSIANSIIYGPFFVADIRKDFKLLDEIIKRDYSTRFKDPKRKDDRPFLDPERSMGSVIKLLTPSEKYTDEYNKWLQSIPMYVKGLVFIVKRFYKKEWADNWREHFTVDSVNGKPGNELRLRNHRLYAAYLRVGFEKDGSWRTYKLRQDFVGAHKLQMEDDITASTVVPARELNYLNPDYDNPSVKITENCEYRFFQRPDEAINRGYDKQAEADLAKPNTFISNFQPLTPDDAREIMENAILFDKYTEPMKKIIRKAALNPEGTYFVSSSHPRIVNGKPGKNVRYLQDRSDILNPRERYLAQMGIRLYRKIPADSPVYFPVNTVLPGRRNNPPEPGIRPLAVYNPIHYQELPELFMDFICSLTGKSPSTTGAGSEGALTKAPFNALVP
;
A
#
# COMPACT_ATOMS: atom_id res chain seq x y z
N MET A 1 7.17 2.17 -19.70
CA MET A 1 6.79 0.78 -19.40
C MET A 1 5.40 0.55 -20.00
N ASP A 2 5.23 -0.52 -20.76
CA ASP A 2 3.90 -0.96 -21.22
C ASP A 2 3.16 -1.60 -20.05
N LEU A 3 2.22 -0.86 -19.43
CA LEU A 3 1.48 -1.31 -18.24
C LEU A 3 0.65 -2.58 -18.52
N LYS A 4 0.18 -2.75 -19.75
CA LYS A 4 -0.60 -3.91 -20.14
C LYS A 4 0.28 -5.15 -20.16
N ARG A 5 1.43 -5.07 -20.84
CA ARG A 5 2.39 -6.19 -20.89
C ARG A 5 3.04 -6.48 -19.53
N ALA A 6 3.31 -5.45 -18.74
CA ALA A 6 4.00 -5.60 -17.46
C ALA A 6 3.10 -6.02 -16.30
N LEU A 7 1.84 -5.54 -16.27
CA LEU A 7 0.95 -5.64 -15.09
C LEU A 7 -0.47 -6.12 -15.42
N GLY A 8 -0.82 -6.26 -16.69
CA GLY A 8 -2.21 -6.56 -17.10
C GLY A 8 -3.17 -5.43 -16.78
N ILE A 9 -2.68 -4.19 -16.75
CA ILE A 9 -3.47 -2.99 -16.46
C ILE A 9 -3.45 -2.09 -17.70
N ASP A 10 -4.63 -1.69 -18.14
CA ASP A 10 -4.83 -0.79 -19.27
C ASP A 10 -4.44 0.65 -18.88
N PRO A 11 -4.11 1.54 -19.83
CA PRO A 11 -3.71 2.92 -19.51
C PRO A 11 -4.71 3.72 -18.64
N ASP A 12 -6.00 3.37 -18.73
CA ASP A 12 -7.09 3.99 -17.95
C ASP A 12 -7.28 3.36 -16.56
N GLY A 13 -6.41 2.43 -16.15
CA GLY A 13 -6.49 1.73 -14.86
C GLY A 13 -7.40 0.50 -14.86
N GLY A 14 -7.90 0.07 -16.02
CA GLY A 14 -8.71 -1.13 -16.18
C GLY A 14 -7.88 -2.42 -16.02
N ILE A 15 -8.40 -3.41 -15.30
CA ILE A 15 -7.76 -4.73 -15.21
C ILE A 15 -8.19 -5.56 -16.43
N GLN A 16 -7.23 -5.97 -17.25
CA GLN A 16 -7.53 -6.81 -18.40
C GLN A 16 -7.70 -8.28 -17.97
N LEU A 17 -8.83 -8.87 -18.34
CA LEU A 17 -9.02 -10.32 -18.26
C LEU A 17 -8.45 -10.95 -19.53
N ASN A 18 -7.45 -11.81 -19.39
CA ASN A 18 -6.85 -12.49 -20.54
C ASN A 18 -7.87 -13.43 -21.21
N HIS A 19 -7.92 -13.43 -22.54
CA HIS A 19 -8.65 -14.45 -23.31
C HIS A 19 -7.93 -15.79 -23.15
N SER A 20 -8.52 -16.72 -22.40
CA SER A 20 -7.90 -17.99 -22.00
C SER A 20 -7.38 -18.80 -23.18
N GLU A 21 -8.15 -18.92 -24.26
CA GLU A 21 -7.80 -19.75 -25.43
C GLU A 21 -6.51 -19.28 -26.14
N ARG A 22 -6.39 -17.98 -26.44
CA ARG A 22 -5.20 -17.43 -27.09
C ARG A 22 -3.95 -17.57 -26.22
N LEU A 23 -4.12 -17.42 -24.90
CA LEU A 23 -3.03 -17.58 -23.96
C LEU A 23 -2.58 -19.05 -23.85
N ILE A 24 -3.52 -20.00 -23.85
CA ILE A 24 -3.23 -21.44 -23.89
C ILE A 24 -2.46 -21.80 -25.17
N GLN A 25 -2.91 -21.33 -26.34
CA GLN A 25 -2.23 -21.56 -27.62
C GLN A 25 -0.80 -20.99 -27.61
N TYR A 26 -0.61 -19.80 -27.06
CA TYR A 26 0.72 -19.19 -26.93
C TYR A 26 1.62 -20.01 -26.01
N ILE A 27 1.12 -20.44 -24.85
CA ILE A 27 1.86 -21.28 -23.91
C ILE A 27 2.25 -22.61 -24.58
N ASN A 28 1.33 -23.25 -25.31
CA ASN A 28 1.60 -24.47 -26.05
C ASN A 28 2.70 -24.28 -27.10
N LEU A 29 2.68 -23.17 -27.85
CA LEU A 29 3.75 -22.85 -28.79
C LEU A 29 5.11 -22.75 -28.10
N LYS A 30 5.17 -22.14 -26.92
CA LYS A 30 6.40 -22.02 -26.13
C LYS A 30 6.87 -23.36 -25.58
N LEU A 31 5.97 -24.20 -25.07
CA LEU A 31 6.30 -25.57 -24.62
C LEU A 31 6.84 -26.40 -25.79
N ALA A 32 6.16 -26.36 -26.93
CA ALA A 32 6.61 -27.04 -28.13
C ALA A 32 7.99 -26.51 -28.58
N ALA A 33 8.23 -25.20 -28.54
CA ALA A 33 9.53 -24.61 -28.87
C ALA A 33 10.67 -25.06 -27.93
N LEU A 34 10.36 -25.41 -26.68
CA LEU A 34 11.30 -26.01 -25.71
C LEU A 34 11.45 -27.53 -25.88
N GLY A 35 10.64 -28.16 -26.73
CA GLY A 35 10.61 -29.62 -26.88
C GLY A 35 9.83 -30.33 -25.76
N GLU A 36 9.00 -29.61 -25.03
CA GLU A 36 8.18 -30.12 -23.92
C GLU A 36 6.76 -30.49 -24.39
N PRO A 37 6.08 -31.42 -23.69
CA PRO A 37 4.68 -31.74 -23.97
C PRO A 37 3.78 -30.50 -23.89
N VAL A 38 2.86 -30.37 -24.85
CA VAL A 38 1.84 -29.31 -24.88
C VAL A 38 0.57 -29.76 -24.16
N PHE A 39 -0.27 -28.80 -23.77
CA PHE A 39 -1.58 -29.05 -23.20
C PHE A 39 -2.68 -29.07 -24.28
N GLY A 40 -3.59 -30.04 -24.25
CA GLY A 40 -4.87 -29.92 -24.96
C GLY A 40 -4.97 -30.59 -26.34
N THR A 41 -6.01 -30.19 -27.08
CA THR A 41 -6.88 -31.04 -27.93
C THR A 41 -6.43 -31.18 -29.39
N LEU A 42 -7.18 -31.92 -30.22
CA LEU A 42 -6.93 -32.08 -31.68
C LEU A 42 -6.69 -30.73 -32.40
N HIS A 43 -7.40 -29.66 -32.04
CA HIS A 43 -7.26 -28.34 -32.68
C HIS A 43 -5.97 -27.61 -32.25
N ASP A 44 -5.54 -27.74 -31.00
CA ASP A 44 -4.25 -27.20 -30.55
C ASP A 44 -3.10 -27.96 -31.23
N LYS A 45 -3.26 -29.28 -31.39
CA LYS A 45 -2.36 -30.12 -32.17
C LYS A 45 -2.35 -29.72 -33.65
N GLU A 46 -3.49 -29.39 -34.26
CA GLU A 46 -3.56 -28.91 -35.65
C GLU A 46 -2.82 -27.58 -35.86
N PHE A 47 -2.93 -26.62 -34.93
CA PHE A 47 -2.17 -25.36 -35.00
C PHE A 47 -0.66 -25.59 -34.83
N ILE A 48 -0.28 -26.43 -33.87
CA ILE A 48 1.13 -26.81 -33.67
C ILE A 48 1.67 -27.59 -34.87
N GLU A 49 0.87 -28.48 -35.48
CA GLU A 49 1.23 -29.20 -36.72
C GLU A 49 1.42 -28.22 -37.88
N LEU A 50 0.60 -27.17 -38.01
CA LEU A 50 0.79 -26.12 -39.01
C LEU A 50 2.12 -25.37 -38.81
N ALA A 51 2.55 -25.19 -37.56
CA ALA A 51 3.79 -24.51 -37.19
C ALA A 51 4.99 -25.47 -37.02
N ARG A 52 4.83 -26.77 -37.29
CA ARG A 52 5.77 -27.82 -36.89
C ARG A 52 7.18 -27.62 -37.41
N ASP A 53 7.33 -27.36 -38.70
CA ASP A 53 8.65 -27.15 -39.32
C ASP A 53 9.37 -25.94 -38.72
N LEU A 54 8.63 -24.88 -38.38
CA LEU A 54 9.17 -23.68 -37.73
C LEU A 54 9.61 -23.96 -36.29
N ILE A 55 8.82 -24.73 -35.55
CA ILE A 55 9.12 -25.15 -34.18
C ILE A 55 10.36 -26.05 -34.15
N TYR A 56 10.43 -27.08 -35.00
CA TYR A 56 11.59 -27.98 -35.06
C TYR A 56 12.85 -27.26 -35.53
N ASN A 57 12.75 -26.36 -36.51
CA ASN A 57 13.87 -25.52 -36.91
C ASN A 57 14.38 -24.66 -35.74
N HIS A 58 13.46 -24.10 -34.94
CA HIS A 58 13.80 -23.33 -33.75
C HIS A 58 14.47 -24.20 -32.67
N GLN A 59 13.97 -25.42 -32.43
CA GLN A 59 14.59 -26.37 -31.50
C GLN A 59 16.03 -26.73 -31.90
N GLU A 60 16.28 -27.05 -33.18
CA GLU A 60 17.64 -27.37 -33.65
C GLU A 60 18.59 -26.18 -33.52
N LYS A 61 18.10 -24.95 -33.77
CA LYS A 61 18.87 -23.72 -33.54
C LYS A 61 19.17 -23.51 -32.05
N ASN A 62 18.21 -23.76 -31.17
CA ASN A 62 18.42 -23.65 -29.72
C ASN A 62 19.44 -24.69 -29.23
N ARG A 63 19.45 -25.90 -29.77
CA ARG A 63 20.49 -26.91 -29.45
C ARG A 63 21.89 -26.42 -29.80
N LEU A 64 22.06 -25.77 -30.96
CA LEU A 64 23.33 -25.14 -31.35
C LEU A 64 23.73 -23.97 -30.44
N LEU A 65 22.75 -23.26 -29.89
CA LEU A 65 22.92 -22.12 -28.99
C LEU A 65 22.81 -22.48 -27.50
N SER A 66 22.79 -23.76 -27.14
CA SER A 66 22.56 -24.25 -25.76
C SER A 66 23.53 -23.68 -24.72
N ASN A 67 24.72 -23.25 -25.15
CA ASN A 67 25.72 -22.62 -24.29
C ASN A 67 25.54 -21.11 -24.12
N TYR A 68 24.70 -20.47 -24.95
CA TYR A 68 24.45 -19.03 -24.89
C TYR A 68 23.47 -18.72 -23.76
N LEU A 69 23.87 -17.80 -22.88
CA LEU A 69 23.02 -17.23 -21.84
C LEU A 69 22.58 -15.84 -22.28
N CYS A 70 21.37 -15.42 -21.89
CA CYS A 70 21.00 -14.02 -22.04
C CYS A 70 21.98 -13.11 -21.25
N PRO A 71 22.13 -11.83 -21.60
CA PRO A 71 23.14 -10.96 -20.97
C PRO A 71 23.07 -10.91 -19.44
N ALA A 72 21.87 -10.87 -18.87
CA ALA A 72 21.66 -10.90 -17.41
C ALA A 72 22.14 -12.22 -16.79
N ASP A 73 21.79 -13.35 -17.40
CA ASP A 73 22.20 -14.69 -16.96
C ASP A 73 23.71 -14.87 -17.12
N GLN A 74 24.32 -14.31 -18.16
CA GLN A 74 25.77 -14.32 -18.36
C GLN A 74 26.50 -13.54 -17.25
N ARG A 75 25.99 -12.37 -16.84
CA ARG A 75 26.55 -11.60 -15.69
C ARG A 75 26.50 -12.43 -14.41
N ILE A 76 25.40 -13.14 -14.16
CA ILE A 76 25.24 -14.03 -13.01
C ILE A 76 26.20 -15.22 -13.09
N GLN A 77 26.35 -15.85 -14.25
CA GLN A 77 27.26 -16.98 -14.42
C GLN A 77 28.72 -16.56 -14.27
N ASN A 78 29.09 -15.37 -14.76
CA ASN A 78 30.42 -14.81 -14.56
C ASN A 78 30.71 -14.60 -13.06
N PHE A 79 29.74 -14.04 -12.32
CA PHE A 79 29.84 -13.93 -10.86
C PHE A 79 30.06 -15.30 -10.22
N ILE A 80 29.26 -16.32 -10.55
CA ILE A 80 29.42 -17.68 -9.98
C ILE A 80 30.83 -18.23 -10.26
N ASN A 81 31.30 -18.12 -11.50
CA ASN A 81 32.62 -18.61 -11.90
C ASN A 81 33.74 -17.90 -11.15
N ASN A 82 33.70 -16.56 -11.09
CA ASN A 82 34.69 -15.75 -10.39
C ASN A 82 34.65 -15.99 -8.89
N TYR A 83 33.45 -16.06 -8.32
CA TYR A 83 33.23 -16.28 -6.89
C TYR A 83 33.88 -17.59 -6.47
N PHE A 84 33.88 -18.66 -7.27
CA PHE A 84 34.51 -19.94 -6.92
C PHE A 84 35.87 -20.20 -7.60
N SER A 85 36.52 -19.18 -8.15
CA SER A 85 37.79 -19.35 -8.89
C SER A 85 38.97 -19.81 -8.03
N ASP A 86 38.90 -19.62 -6.72
CA ASP A 86 39.91 -19.97 -5.72
C ASP A 86 39.68 -21.35 -5.07
N THR A 87 38.66 -22.11 -5.50
CA THR A 87 38.40 -23.45 -4.98
C THR A 87 39.10 -24.53 -5.80
N ASP A 88 39.68 -25.53 -5.14
CA ASP A 88 40.47 -26.62 -5.78
C ASP A 88 39.66 -27.52 -6.73
N GLU A 89 38.32 -27.50 -6.65
CA GLU A 89 37.44 -28.18 -7.60
C GLU A 89 37.02 -27.24 -8.73
N GLU A 90 37.15 -27.70 -9.98
CA GLU A 90 36.61 -27.00 -11.15
C GLU A 90 35.10 -26.76 -10.94
N CYS A 91 34.69 -25.48 -10.92
CA CYS A 91 33.32 -25.13 -10.55
C CYS A 91 32.34 -25.52 -11.65
N SER A 92 31.75 -26.71 -11.53
CA SER A 92 30.79 -27.28 -12.48
C SER A 92 29.36 -26.71 -12.35
N VAL A 93 29.19 -25.55 -11.71
CA VAL A 93 27.86 -25.01 -11.37
C VAL A 93 27.39 -24.05 -12.46
N ARG A 94 26.36 -24.44 -13.20
CA ARG A 94 25.77 -23.65 -14.29
C ARG A 94 24.29 -23.36 -14.02
N ILE A 95 23.89 -22.09 -14.12
CA ILE A 95 22.47 -21.73 -13.98
C ILE A 95 21.62 -22.30 -15.13
N PRO A 96 20.30 -22.47 -14.93
CA PRO A 96 19.44 -23.03 -15.98
C PRO A 96 19.42 -22.13 -17.22
N SER A 97 19.79 -22.68 -18.39
CA SER A 97 19.76 -21.99 -19.68
C SER A 97 18.45 -22.21 -20.44
N ASP A 98 17.93 -23.44 -20.42
CA ASP A 98 16.68 -23.82 -21.09
C ASP A 98 15.51 -23.68 -20.10
N THR A 99 14.96 -22.47 -20.03
CA THR A 99 13.84 -22.17 -19.13
C THR A 99 12.60 -21.74 -19.92
N PHE A 100 11.42 -22.04 -19.39
CA PHE A 100 10.19 -21.39 -19.80
C PHE A 100 10.19 -19.94 -19.32
N ILE A 101 10.58 -19.03 -20.21
CA ILE A 101 10.63 -17.59 -19.95
C ILE A 101 9.22 -17.03 -19.83
N LEU A 102 8.98 -16.20 -18.82
CA LEU A 102 7.74 -15.45 -18.66
C LEU A 102 7.94 -14.04 -19.24
N ASP A 103 7.52 -13.84 -20.49
CA ASP A 103 7.81 -12.63 -21.28
C ASP A 103 6.66 -11.61 -21.34
N HIS A 104 5.52 -11.95 -20.74
CA HIS A 104 4.40 -11.03 -20.53
C HIS A 104 3.52 -11.44 -19.34
N HIS A 105 2.83 -10.44 -18.76
CA HIS A 105 1.95 -10.62 -17.63
C HIS A 105 0.83 -11.63 -17.90
N GLY A 106 0.57 -12.48 -16.90
CA GLY A 106 -0.55 -13.42 -16.88
C GLY A 106 -0.24 -14.82 -17.42
N ILE A 107 0.92 -15.02 -18.07
CA ILE A 107 1.39 -16.39 -18.40
C ILE A 107 1.56 -17.20 -17.13
N ALA A 108 2.30 -16.65 -16.15
CA ALA A 108 2.63 -17.37 -14.92
C ALA A 108 1.37 -17.82 -14.16
N ARG A 109 0.34 -16.98 -14.14
CA ARG A 109 -0.97 -17.31 -13.58
C ARG A 109 -1.65 -18.46 -14.31
N MET A 110 -1.66 -18.42 -15.64
CA MET A 110 -2.25 -19.50 -16.46
C MET A 110 -1.49 -20.82 -16.29
N LEU A 111 -0.17 -20.76 -16.15
CA LEU A 111 0.67 -21.93 -15.90
C LEU A 111 0.46 -22.58 -14.51
N SER A 112 -0.14 -21.86 -13.56
CA SER A 112 -0.20 -22.27 -12.16
C SER A 112 -1.27 -23.35 -11.86
N ILE A 113 -2.18 -23.62 -12.79
CA ILE A 113 -3.27 -24.62 -12.68
C ILE A 113 -3.52 -25.22 -14.07
N PRO A 114 -3.78 -26.53 -14.21
CA PRO A 114 -4.20 -27.11 -15.49
C PRO A 114 -5.41 -26.38 -16.08
N PRO A 115 -5.46 -26.10 -17.39
CA PRO A 115 -6.61 -25.39 -17.98
C PRO A 115 -7.94 -26.14 -17.94
N ASP A 116 -7.93 -27.46 -17.85
CA ASP A 116 -9.13 -28.33 -17.73
C ASP A 116 -9.56 -28.61 -16.28
N GLN A 117 -8.83 -28.08 -15.30
CA GLN A 117 -9.09 -28.30 -13.88
C GLN A 117 -9.25 -26.98 -13.12
N ASN A 118 -9.90 -27.06 -11.95
CA ASN A 118 -10.02 -25.93 -11.02
C ASN A 118 -9.06 -26.02 -9.84
N GLU A 119 -8.22 -27.05 -9.77
CA GLU A 119 -7.27 -27.24 -8.67
C GLU A 119 -5.98 -27.91 -9.13
N TYR A 120 -4.93 -27.74 -8.33
CA TYR A 120 -3.65 -28.40 -8.49
C TYR A 120 -3.01 -28.63 -7.12
N HIS A 121 -2.46 -29.83 -6.94
CA HIS A 121 -1.83 -30.25 -5.69
C HIS A 121 -0.48 -30.90 -5.97
N ASN A 122 0.58 -30.33 -5.40
CA ASN A 122 1.90 -30.92 -5.41
C ASN A 122 2.58 -30.50 -4.11
N GLY A 123 3.16 -31.42 -3.33
CA GLY A 123 3.53 -31.23 -1.91
C GLY A 123 3.90 -29.81 -1.41
N PRO A 124 4.68 -29.00 -2.16
CA PRO A 124 4.93 -27.58 -1.85
C PRO A 124 3.72 -26.62 -1.89
N VAL A 125 2.70 -26.81 -2.74
CA VAL A 125 1.59 -25.86 -2.94
C VAL A 125 0.28 -26.55 -3.35
N SER A 126 -0.83 -26.02 -2.82
CA SER A 126 -2.19 -26.28 -3.31
C SER A 126 -2.74 -25.02 -3.97
N SER A 127 -3.14 -25.11 -5.23
CA SER A 127 -3.65 -23.99 -6.03
C SER A 127 -5.09 -24.24 -6.44
N TYR A 128 -5.92 -23.19 -6.47
CA TYR A 128 -7.33 -23.26 -6.85
C TYR A 128 -7.71 -22.10 -7.74
N ARG A 129 -8.45 -22.39 -8.82
CA ARG A 129 -9.14 -21.39 -9.62
C ARG A 129 -10.40 -21.03 -8.86
N ILE A 130 -10.51 -19.77 -8.47
CA ILE A 130 -11.63 -19.28 -7.68
C ILE A 130 -12.40 -18.22 -8.47
N GLU A 131 -13.66 -18.01 -8.09
CA GLU A 131 -14.53 -16.98 -8.70
C GLU A 131 -13.85 -15.60 -8.76
N GLN A 132 -13.03 -15.27 -7.76
CA GLN A 132 -12.36 -13.97 -7.67
C GLN A 132 -11.01 -13.90 -8.40
N GLY A 133 -10.50 -15.01 -8.94
CA GLY A 133 -9.15 -15.07 -9.50
C GLY A 133 -8.45 -16.38 -9.16
N ILE A 134 -7.39 -16.32 -8.35
CA ILE A 134 -6.57 -17.49 -8.02
C ILE A 134 -6.21 -17.53 -6.53
N LEU A 135 -6.29 -18.72 -5.94
CA LEU A 135 -5.92 -18.99 -4.55
C LEU A 135 -4.73 -19.94 -4.51
N HIS A 136 -3.69 -19.56 -3.77
CA HIS A 136 -2.53 -20.42 -3.51
C HIS A 136 -2.30 -20.62 -2.02
N ASN A 137 -2.26 -21.88 -1.60
CA ASN A 137 -1.99 -22.31 -0.25
C ASN A 137 -0.66 -23.08 -0.22
N PRO A 138 0.49 -22.41 0.00
CA PRO A 138 1.79 -23.06 0.09
C PRO A 138 1.90 -23.96 1.34
N LYS A 139 2.88 -24.86 1.38
CA LYS A 139 3.09 -25.78 2.50
C LYS A 139 3.17 -25.05 3.84
N HIS A 140 3.99 -24.01 3.91
CA HIS A 140 4.08 -23.13 5.08
C HIS A 140 3.17 -21.90 4.91
N ASP A 141 2.34 -21.62 5.91
CA ASP A 141 1.37 -20.53 5.88
C ASP A 141 1.97 -19.14 6.19
N ARG A 142 3.24 -19.08 6.63
CA ARG A 142 3.87 -17.83 7.09
C ARG A 142 5.38 -17.87 6.96
N ARG A 143 5.98 -16.67 7.00
CA ARG A 143 7.41 -16.46 7.05
C ARG A 143 7.96 -16.65 8.47
N THR A 144 9.18 -17.20 8.57
CA THR A 144 10.00 -17.20 9.78
C THR A 144 11.17 -16.24 9.59
N THR A 145 11.64 -15.60 10.66
CA THR A 145 12.83 -14.73 10.64
C THR A 145 13.99 -15.27 11.47
N LYS A 146 13.69 -16.02 12.53
CA LYS A 146 14.69 -16.58 13.43
C LYS A 146 15.58 -17.59 12.71
N GLY A 147 16.86 -17.26 12.56
CA GLY A 147 17.86 -18.16 12.00
C GLY A 147 17.67 -18.51 10.53
N VAL A 148 16.93 -17.68 9.78
CA VAL A 148 16.58 -17.93 8.37
C VAL A 148 17.55 -17.30 7.39
N PHE A 149 18.19 -16.18 7.74
CA PHE A 149 19.04 -15.44 6.81
C PHE A 149 20.51 -15.83 6.97
N HIS A 150 21.03 -16.55 5.98
CA HIS A 150 22.41 -17.00 5.88
C HIS A 150 23.16 -16.17 4.82
N VAL A 151 24.46 -15.97 5.04
CA VAL A 151 25.32 -15.24 4.09
C VAL A 151 26.59 -16.05 3.89
N SER A 152 26.94 -16.26 2.62
CA SER A 152 28.15 -16.96 2.21
C SER A 152 29.41 -16.13 2.49
N GLU A 153 30.46 -16.78 2.97
CA GLU A 153 31.82 -16.23 3.06
C GLU A 153 32.44 -16.06 1.67
N GLY A 154 33.48 -15.22 1.55
CA GLY A 154 34.19 -14.97 0.29
C GLY A 154 33.76 -13.72 -0.47
N GLY A 155 32.83 -12.92 0.07
CA GLY A 155 32.45 -11.62 -0.47
C GLY A 155 32.52 -10.50 0.57
N LEU A 156 31.60 -9.53 0.49
CA LEU A 156 31.52 -8.42 1.45
C LEU A 156 31.37 -8.90 2.92
N PRO A 157 31.77 -8.10 3.93
CA PRO A 157 31.69 -8.51 5.33
C PRO A 157 30.29 -8.99 5.76
N ILE A 158 30.23 -10.05 6.56
CA ILE A 158 28.98 -10.68 7.01
C ILE A 158 28.48 -9.97 8.29
N PRO A 159 27.22 -9.52 8.35
CA PRO A 159 26.67 -8.93 9.57
C PRO A 159 26.66 -9.94 10.73
N ASP A 160 26.86 -9.47 11.96
CA ASP A 160 26.96 -10.36 13.12
C ASP A 160 25.68 -11.16 13.39
N ASP A 161 24.51 -10.57 13.09
CA ASP A 161 23.19 -11.19 13.30
C ASP A 161 22.85 -12.29 12.28
N LYS A 162 23.61 -12.41 11.18
CA LYS A 162 23.41 -13.44 10.15
C LYS A 162 24.19 -14.70 10.45
N LYS A 163 23.74 -15.84 9.91
CA LYS A 163 24.53 -17.08 9.94
C LYS A 163 25.60 -17.02 8.84
N ALA A 164 26.87 -17.13 9.23
CA ALA A 164 28.00 -17.17 8.30
C ALA A 164 28.16 -18.58 7.74
N VAL A 165 28.17 -18.72 6.42
CA VAL A 165 28.24 -20.03 5.75
C VAL A 165 29.55 -20.16 4.98
N PRO A 166 30.34 -21.23 5.18
CA PRO A 166 31.55 -21.46 4.42
C PRO A 166 31.28 -21.44 2.93
N LYS A 167 32.20 -20.86 2.17
CA LYS A 167 32.11 -20.71 0.71
C LYS A 167 31.85 -22.04 0.00
N GLU A 168 32.55 -23.10 0.43
CA GLU A 168 32.38 -24.46 -0.08
C GLU A 168 30.98 -25.06 0.24
N THR A 169 30.45 -24.76 1.43
CA THR A 169 29.08 -25.17 1.78
C THR A 169 28.06 -24.48 0.90
N PHE A 170 28.22 -23.18 0.61
CA PHE A 170 27.36 -22.47 -0.32
C PHE A 170 27.44 -23.07 -1.74
N ARG A 171 28.65 -23.40 -2.23
CA ARG A 171 28.83 -24.07 -3.53
C ARG A 171 28.03 -25.37 -3.63
N ARG A 172 28.13 -26.23 -2.61
CA ARG A 172 27.39 -27.50 -2.54
C ARG A 172 25.88 -27.28 -2.48
N ILE A 173 25.41 -26.31 -1.70
CA ILE A 173 24.00 -25.95 -1.64
C ILE A 173 23.51 -25.43 -2.99
N LEU A 174 24.27 -24.56 -3.66
CA LEU A 174 23.92 -24.05 -4.99
C LEU A 174 23.84 -25.16 -6.03
N LYS A 175 24.81 -26.09 -6.03
CA LYS A 175 24.74 -27.29 -6.88
C LYS A 175 23.47 -28.10 -6.61
N LYS A 176 23.16 -28.37 -5.33
CA LYS A 176 21.92 -29.09 -4.94
C LYS A 176 20.64 -28.31 -5.25
N ALA A 177 20.68 -26.99 -5.25
CA ALA A 177 19.53 -26.15 -5.63
C ALA A 177 19.15 -26.34 -7.10
N LEU A 178 20.13 -26.65 -7.94
CA LEU A 178 19.97 -26.87 -9.38
C LEU A 178 19.68 -28.33 -9.74
N GLU A 179 20.04 -29.28 -8.86
CA GLU A 179 19.66 -30.70 -8.95
C GLU A 179 18.23 -30.91 -8.40
N VAL A 180 17.22 -30.49 -9.17
CA VAL A 180 15.81 -30.48 -8.72
C VAL A 180 15.13 -31.84 -8.96
N PRO A 181 14.42 -32.40 -7.96
CA PRO A 181 13.59 -33.58 -8.15
C PRO A 181 12.50 -33.38 -9.21
N LYS A 182 12.19 -34.45 -9.95
CA LYS A 182 11.21 -34.42 -11.05
C LYS A 182 9.84 -33.92 -10.60
N GLU A 183 9.43 -34.25 -9.38
CA GLU A 183 8.15 -33.85 -8.79
C GLU A 183 8.06 -32.32 -8.62
N ILE A 184 9.18 -31.65 -8.32
CA ILE A 184 9.22 -30.19 -8.12
C ILE A 184 9.34 -29.46 -9.48
N MET A 185 9.94 -30.11 -10.47
CA MET A 185 10.03 -29.59 -11.84
C MET A 185 8.71 -29.65 -12.61
N GLU A 186 7.74 -30.46 -12.16
CA GLU A 186 6.44 -30.64 -12.84
C GLU A 186 5.73 -29.30 -13.06
N LEU A 187 5.35 -29.01 -14.30
CA LEU A 187 4.58 -27.82 -14.64
C LEU A 187 3.07 -28.08 -14.41
N PRO A 188 2.38 -27.28 -13.57
CA PRO A 188 0.97 -27.49 -13.27
C PRO A 188 0.08 -27.49 -14.52
N PHE A 189 0.40 -26.64 -15.50
CA PHE A 189 -0.33 -26.50 -16.77
C PHE A 189 -0.57 -27.82 -17.50
N THR A 190 0.38 -28.76 -17.45
CA THR A 190 0.29 -30.08 -18.11
C THR A 190 -0.02 -31.22 -17.16
N ALA A 191 -0.25 -30.94 -15.87
CA ALA A 191 -0.27 -31.98 -14.83
C ALA A 191 -1.47 -32.93 -14.87
N SER A 192 -2.54 -32.56 -15.58
CA SER A 192 -3.73 -33.41 -15.83
C SER A 192 -3.53 -34.43 -16.96
N GLN A 193 -2.41 -34.37 -17.69
CA GLN A 193 -2.12 -35.24 -18.83
C GLN A 193 -1.21 -36.43 -18.45
N ASP A 194 -1.20 -37.47 -19.30
CA ASP A 194 -0.27 -38.60 -19.19
C ASP A 194 1.18 -38.17 -19.44
N GLU A 195 1.41 -37.38 -20.51
CA GLU A 195 2.70 -36.75 -20.79
C GLU A 195 2.75 -35.35 -20.18
N LYS A 196 3.70 -35.16 -19.26
CA LYS A 196 3.84 -33.93 -18.45
C LYS A 196 5.14 -33.22 -18.78
N ALA A 197 5.11 -31.89 -18.74
CA ALA A 197 6.29 -31.05 -18.88
C ALA A 197 7.02 -30.88 -17.54
N TYR A 198 8.37 -30.86 -17.59
CA TYR A 198 9.23 -30.75 -16.41
C TYR A 198 10.29 -29.66 -16.63
N VAL A 199 9.92 -28.41 -16.34
CA VAL A 199 10.68 -27.25 -16.78
C VAL A 199 11.10 -26.35 -15.64
N TRP A 200 12.23 -25.67 -15.84
CA TRP A 200 12.51 -24.44 -15.10
C TRP A 200 11.66 -23.33 -15.71
N THR A 201 11.14 -22.45 -14.86
CA THR A 201 10.50 -21.20 -15.28
C THR A 201 11.39 -20.02 -14.88
N SER A 202 11.40 -18.95 -15.67
CA SER A 202 12.20 -17.77 -15.35
C SER A 202 11.50 -16.45 -15.66
N LEU A 203 11.83 -15.41 -14.89
CA LEU A 203 11.28 -14.06 -15.01
C LEU A 203 12.40 -13.01 -14.91
N LEU A 204 12.31 -11.96 -15.72
CA LEU A 204 13.12 -10.76 -15.59
C LEU A 204 12.29 -9.66 -14.89
N LEU A 205 12.86 -9.07 -13.85
CA LEU A 205 12.30 -7.91 -13.14
C LEU A 205 13.23 -6.70 -13.27
N ARG A 206 12.64 -5.49 -13.25
CA ARG A 206 13.37 -4.20 -13.26
C ARG A 206 12.90 -3.29 -12.12
N PRO A 207 13.03 -3.69 -10.84
CA PRO A 207 12.54 -2.87 -9.73
C PRO A 207 13.31 -1.56 -9.59
N THR A 208 12.58 -0.47 -9.30
CA THR A 208 13.16 0.85 -9.03
C THR A 208 14.09 0.80 -7.82
N VAL A 209 15.26 1.42 -7.96
CA VAL A 209 16.25 1.63 -6.90
C VAL A 209 16.40 3.12 -6.61
N VAL A 210 16.51 3.94 -7.67
CA VAL A 210 16.62 5.40 -7.57
C VAL A 210 15.36 6.02 -8.18
N PRO A 211 14.57 6.78 -7.41
CA PRO A 211 13.40 7.49 -7.92
C PRO A 211 13.76 8.49 -9.03
N GLU A 212 12.82 8.77 -9.93
CA GLU A 212 12.94 9.92 -10.82
C GLU A 212 12.82 11.24 -10.05
N VAL A 213 13.71 12.18 -10.35
CA VAL A 213 13.54 13.58 -9.96
C VAL A 213 13.66 14.43 -11.22
N PRO A 214 12.52 14.87 -11.81
CA PRO A 214 12.52 15.63 -13.07
C PRO A 214 13.47 16.83 -12.99
N GLY A 215 14.37 16.94 -13.98
CA GLY A 215 15.39 18.00 -14.03
C GLY A 215 16.67 17.74 -13.22
N TYR A 216 16.75 16.67 -12.44
CA TYR A 216 17.92 16.31 -11.64
C TYR A 216 18.48 14.92 -11.98
N ASN A 217 17.66 13.86 -11.91
CA ASN A 217 18.08 12.50 -12.28
C ASN A 217 16.94 11.68 -12.89
N ALA A 218 17.29 10.80 -13.83
CA ALA A 218 16.39 9.77 -14.34
C ALA A 218 16.14 8.68 -13.29
N ARG A 219 14.99 8.01 -13.39
CA ARG A 219 14.71 6.80 -12.61
C ARG A 219 15.71 5.71 -12.97
N LYS A 220 16.31 5.06 -11.97
CA LYS A 220 17.16 3.88 -12.18
C LYS A 220 16.62 2.65 -11.48
N SER A 221 16.81 1.51 -12.14
CA SER A 221 16.41 0.18 -11.66
C SER A 221 17.63 -0.74 -11.62
N MET A 222 17.54 -1.81 -10.84
CA MET A 222 18.41 -2.98 -11.05
C MET A 222 17.68 -3.98 -11.94
N GLU A 223 18.38 -4.99 -12.43
CA GLU A 223 17.74 -6.16 -13.04
C GLU A 223 17.80 -7.36 -12.09
N ILE A 224 16.74 -8.17 -12.05
CA ILE A 224 16.71 -9.41 -11.27
C ILE A 224 16.23 -10.56 -12.14
N ARG A 225 16.98 -11.65 -12.17
CA ARG A 225 16.60 -12.93 -12.77
C ARG A 225 16.06 -13.87 -11.69
N PHE A 226 14.81 -14.26 -11.84
CA PHE A 226 14.10 -15.10 -10.89
C PHE A 226 13.86 -16.47 -11.51
N PHE A 227 14.43 -17.52 -10.92
CA PHE A 227 14.31 -18.91 -11.37
C PHE A 227 13.48 -19.73 -10.39
N ALA A 228 12.49 -20.43 -10.91
CA ALA A 228 11.64 -21.32 -10.12
C ALA A 228 11.36 -22.62 -10.89
N PRO A 229 11.39 -23.79 -10.25
CA PRO A 229 10.87 -25.02 -10.83
C PRO A 229 9.40 -24.88 -11.21
N GLY A 230 8.94 -25.65 -12.20
CA GLY A 230 7.58 -25.56 -12.76
C GLY A 230 6.46 -25.50 -11.72
N CYS A 231 6.52 -26.31 -10.66
CA CYS A 231 5.44 -26.36 -9.67
C CYS A 231 5.33 -25.09 -8.82
N LEU A 232 6.37 -24.25 -8.84
CA LEU A 232 6.47 -22.99 -8.11
C LEU A 232 6.25 -21.77 -9.01
N VAL A 233 5.73 -21.93 -10.23
CA VAL A 233 5.42 -20.82 -11.14
C VAL A 233 4.46 -19.78 -10.54
N SER A 234 3.64 -20.18 -9.56
CA SER A 234 2.82 -19.25 -8.76
C SER A 234 3.64 -18.21 -8.00
N ASN A 235 4.88 -18.52 -7.60
CA ASN A 235 5.79 -17.53 -7.00
C ASN A 235 6.24 -16.49 -8.03
N LEU A 236 6.34 -16.86 -9.31
CA LEU A 236 6.66 -15.94 -10.39
C LEU A 236 5.45 -15.05 -10.74
N ASP A 237 4.22 -15.59 -10.81
CA ASP A 237 2.98 -14.77 -10.90
C ASP A 237 2.93 -13.74 -9.77
N PHE A 238 3.28 -14.17 -8.56
CA PHE A 238 3.31 -13.30 -7.39
C PHE A 238 4.29 -12.14 -7.52
N VAL A 239 5.57 -12.37 -7.84
CA VAL A 239 6.56 -11.28 -7.96
C VAL A 239 6.38 -10.45 -9.23
N GLU A 240 5.93 -11.07 -10.33
CA GLU A 240 5.51 -10.37 -11.55
C GLU A 240 4.39 -9.38 -11.25
N SER A 241 3.37 -9.82 -10.50
CA SER A 241 2.24 -9.00 -10.11
C SER A 241 2.63 -7.79 -9.25
N ILE A 242 3.70 -7.88 -8.45
CA ILE A 242 4.17 -6.81 -7.57
C ILE A 242 5.14 -5.86 -8.28
N PHE A 243 6.10 -6.38 -9.05
CA PHE A 243 7.23 -5.61 -9.57
C PHE A 243 7.20 -5.38 -11.10
N GLY A 244 6.26 -6.02 -11.80
CA GLY A 244 6.09 -5.94 -13.24
C GLY A 244 6.98 -6.89 -14.04
N ASN A 245 6.48 -7.34 -15.18
CA ASN A 245 7.23 -8.14 -16.15
C ASN A 245 8.15 -7.25 -17.01
N ALA A 246 9.46 -7.55 -17.06
CA ALA A 246 10.43 -6.80 -17.86
C ALA A 246 10.70 -7.40 -19.26
N GLY A 247 9.90 -8.38 -19.67
CA GLY A 247 9.95 -9.02 -20.98
C GLY A 247 10.95 -10.17 -21.08
N ASP A 248 11.19 -10.60 -22.33
CA ASP A 248 12.16 -11.63 -22.67
C ASP A 248 13.60 -11.10 -22.52
N PRO A 249 14.44 -11.68 -21.64
CA PRO A 249 15.80 -11.20 -21.39
C PRO A 249 16.76 -11.46 -22.57
N TYR A 250 16.40 -12.27 -23.56
CA TYR A 250 17.21 -12.49 -24.75
C TYR A 250 17.10 -11.35 -25.78
N LEU A 251 16.10 -10.48 -25.63
CA LEU A 251 15.92 -9.34 -26.52
C LEU A 251 16.83 -8.18 -26.10
N PRO A 252 17.62 -7.57 -27.02
CA PRO A 252 18.51 -6.46 -26.68
C PRO A 252 17.81 -5.28 -25.99
N GLN A 253 16.56 -4.99 -26.37
CA GLN A 253 15.75 -3.93 -25.74
C GLN A 253 15.47 -4.15 -24.25
N ASN A 254 15.68 -5.37 -23.74
CA ASN A 254 15.53 -5.73 -22.33
C ASN A 254 16.88 -5.98 -21.64
N ASP A 255 18.02 -5.84 -22.35
CA ASP A 255 19.34 -5.92 -21.72
C ASP A 255 19.64 -4.61 -21.00
N ALA A 256 19.74 -4.71 -19.67
CA ALA A 256 20.07 -3.60 -18.79
C ALA A 256 21.32 -2.81 -19.18
N ALA A 257 22.34 -3.51 -19.70
CA ALA A 257 23.63 -2.91 -20.00
C ALA A 257 23.59 -1.97 -21.22
N LEU A 258 22.55 -2.09 -22.05
CA LEU A 258 22.35 -1.20 -23.20
C LEU A 258 21.60 0.09 -22.82
N ASP A 259 20.97 0.14 -21.63
CA ASP A 259 20.27 1.31 -21.07
C ASP A 259 20.92 1.74 -19.74
N ILE A 260 22.13 2.28 -19.85
CA ILE A 260 22.93 2.75 -18.71
C ILE A 260 22.26 3.91 -17.94
N ASP A 261 21.40 4.68 -18.62
CA ASP A 261 20.73 5.84 -18.03
C ASP A 261 19.67 5.41 -17.02
N HIS A 262 19.04 4.24 -17.21
CA HIS A 262 17.99 3.72 -16.32
C HIS A 262 18.38 2.44 -15.56
N TRP A 263 19.64 1.99 -15.68
CA TRP A 263 20.21 0.91 -14.89
C TRP A 263 21.15 1.43 -13.79
N THR A 264 21.21 0.70 -12.68
CA THR A 264 22.11 0.97 -11.55
C THR A 264 23.49 0.31 -11.70
N GLY A 265 23.68 -0.54 -12.70
CA GLY A 265 24.89 -1.37 -12.85
C GLY A 265 24.85 -2.67 -12.03
N HIS A 266 23.74 -2.97 -11.36
CA HIS A 266 23.61 -4.12 -10.46
C HIS A 266 22.66 -5.19 -11.02
N THR A 267 23.03 -6.46 -10.81
CA THR A 267 22.29 -7.64 -11.26
C THR A 267 21.98 -8.56 -10.08
N GLY A 268 20.72 -8.97 -9.96
CA GLY A 268 20.23 -9.89 -8.95
C GLY A 268 19.85 -11.25 -9.52
N CYS A 269 20.02 -12.30 -8.71
CA CYS A 269 19.58 -13.66 -9.01
C CYS A 269 18.82 -14.25 -7.82
N VAL A 270 17.66 -14.86 -8.07
CA VAL A 270 16.90 -15.62 -7.06
C VAL A 270 16.60 -17.01 -7.59
N ILE A 271 16.92 -18.05 -6.81
CA ILE A 271 16.65 -19.45 -7.15
C ILE A 271 15.75 -20.07 -6.08
N MET A 272 14.59 -20.58 -6.47
CA MET A 272 13.68 -21.30 -5.57
C MET A 272 14.05 -22.78 -5.51
N ALA A 273 14.29 -23.32 -4.31
CA ALA A 273 14.73 -24.70 -4.11
C ALA A 273 14.21 -25.29 -2.79
N PRO A 274 12.89 -25.54 -2.64
CA PRO A 274 12.30 -25.99 -1.38
C PRO A 274 12.73 -27.40 -0.96
N HIS A 275 13.30 -28.20 -1.86
CA HIS A 275 13.87 -29.52 -1.55
C HIS A 275 15.11 -29.47 -0.67
N LEU A 276 15.78 -28.32 -0.54
CA LEU A 276 17.03 -28.23 0.23
C LEU A 276 16.86 -28.48 1.74
N ASN A 277 15.64 -28.42 2.26
CA ASN A 277 15.37 -28.63 3.69
C ASN A 277 15.62 -30.08 4.16
N SER A 278 15.85 -31.04 3.25
CA SER A 278 16.23 -32.41 3.58
C SER A 278 17.73 -32.69 3.55
N LEU A 279 18.56 -31.72 3.16
CA LEU A 279 20.02 -31.91 3.12
C LEU A 279 20.58 -32.01 4.54
N THR A 280 21.54 -32.90 4.73
CA THR A 280 22.31 -32.97 5.98
C THR A 280 23.42 -31.93 6.01
N LYS A 281 23.83 -31.50 7.20
CA LYS A 281 24.99 -30.64 7.43
C LYS A 281 26.27 -31.26 6.88
N LYS A 282 26.40 -32.58 6.98
CA LYS A 282 27.56 -33.34 6.46
C LYS A 282 27.62 -33.33 4.93
N GLU A 283 26.50 -33.55 4.24
CA GLU A 283 26.44 -33.54 2.76
C GLU A 283 26.85 -32.18 2.18
N VAL A 284 26.47 -31.09 2.85
CA VAL A 284 26.87 -29.73 2.46
C VAL A 284 28.25 -29.32 2.99
N GLY A 285 29.05 -30.28 3.47
CA GLY A 285 30.47 -30.06 3.79
C GLY A 285 30.75 -29.30 5.08
N LEU A 286 29.78 -29.20 6.00
CA LEU A 286 30.05 -28.59 7.31
C LEU A 286 30.94 -29.49 8.18
N PRO A 287 31.74 -28.91 9.09
CA PRO A 287 32.65 -29.70 9.93
C PRO A 287 31.93 -30.39 11.10
N PRO A 288 32.50 -31.48 11.64
CA PRO A 288 32.15 -31.98 12.97
C PRO A 288 32.32 -30.89 14.02
N VAL A 289 31.50 -30.92 15.08
CA VAL A 289 31.49 -29.89 16.14
C VAL A 289 32.86 -29.68 16.80
N ASP A 290 33.70 -30.71 16.89
CA ASP A 290 35.01 -30.62 17.53
C ASP A 290 36.01 -29.79 16.70
N ASN A 291 35.79 -29.73 15.39
CA ASN A 291 36.59 -28.95 14.45
C ASN A 291 35.96 -27.58 14.13
N ALA A 292 34.81 -27.26 14.74
CA ALA A 292 34.06 -26.04 14.45
C ALA A 292 34.51 -24.86 15.31
N THR A 293 34.59 -23.68 14.70
CA THR A 293 34.85 -22.41 15.39
C THR A 293 33.70 -22.04 16.34
N LYS A 294 33.94 -21.08 17.25
CA LYS A 294 32.88 -20.54 18.12
C LYS A 294 31.71 -19.96 17.31
N ARG A 295 32.01 -19.29 16.19
CA ARG A 295 31.00 -18.72 15.29
C ARG A 295 30.17 -19.81 14.61
N GLN A 296 30.82 -20.85 14.07
CA GLN A 296 30.13 -21.98 13.47
C GLN A 296 29.21 -22.69 14.47
N LYS A 297 29.66 -22.89 15.71
CA LYS A 297 28.84 -23.47 16.80
C LYS A 297 27.62 -22.60 17.12
N ARG A 298 27.80 -21.27 17.21
CA ARG A 298 26.71 -20.31 17.45
C ARG A 298 25.66 -20.34 16.34
N ASP A 299 26.12 -20.39 15.09
CA ASP A 299 25.27 -20.31 13.90
C ASP A 299 24.65 -21.66 13.50
N GLY A 300 25.06 -22.76 14.15
CA GLY A 300 24.63 -24.12 13.82
C GLY A 300 25.30 -24.67 12.54
N MET A 301 26.43 -24.09 12.14
CA MET A 301 27.23 -24.45 10.96
C MET A 301 28.27 -25.54 11.29
N CYS A 302 27.82 -26.57 12.00
CA CYS A 302 28.57 -27.78 12.35
C CYS A 302 27.59 -28.87 12.78
N TRP A 303 28.02 -30.12 12.78
CA TRP A 303 27.20 -31.27 13.19
C TRP A 303 27.85 -32.11 14.29
N LYS A 304 27.03 -32.73 15.15
CA LYS A 304 27.46 -33.76 16.12
C LYS A 304 27.16 -35.16 15.60
N LYS A 305 25.99 -35.31 14.96
CA LYS A 305 25.58 -36.54 14.27
C LYS A 305 25.49 -36.30 12.78
N GLU A 306 25.81 -37.32 12.00
CA GLU A 306 25.90 -37.21 10.54
C GLU A 306 24.55 -36.95 9.87
N ASP A 307 23.45 -37.34 10.52
CA ASP A 307 22.07 -37.21 10.06
C ASP A 307 21.42 -35.86 10.40
N GLU A 308 22.16 -34.94 11.04
CA GLU A 308 21.64 -33.61 11.34
C GLU A 308 21.35 -32.83 10.06
N LEU A 309 20.09 -32.42 9.89
CA LEU A 309 19.65 -31.61 8.77
C LEU A 309 20.25 -30.20 8.81
N TYR A 310 20.59 -29.67 7.65
CA TYR A 310 20.98 -28.28 7.50
C TYR A 310 19.85 -27.37 7.98
N ASN A 311 20.20 -26.35 8.77
CA ASN A 311 19.24 -25.47 9.44
C ASN A 311 18.12 -26.21 10.21
N ASP A 312 18.42 -27.41 10.72
CA ASP A 312 17.46 -28.24 11.46
C ASP A 312 16.19 -28.57 10.65
N GLY A 313 16.34 -28.66 9.32
CA GLY A 313 15.25 -28.90 8.37
C GLY A 313 14.27 -27.73 8.21
N GLN A 314 14.59 -26.56 8.78
CA GLN A 314 13.76 -25.37 8.69
C GLN A 314 14.08 -24.55 7.44
N PRO A 315 13.09 -23.82 6.88
CA PRO A 315 13.30 -22.84 5.82
C PRO A 315 14.45 -21.87 6.10
N PHE A 316 15.26 -21.61 5.08
CA PHE A 316 16.32 -20.62 5.07
C PHE A 316 16.39 -19.90 3.72
N LYS A 317 17.11 -18.78 3.73
CA LYS A 317 17.66 -18.17 2.53
C LYS A 317 19.16 -18.01 2.69
N ILE A 318 19.91 -18.21 1.62
CA ILE A 318 21.36 -18.05 1.62
C ILE A 318 21.79 -17.16 0.46
N THR A 319 22.56 -16.13 0.78
CA THR A 319 22.98 -15.10 -0.18
C THR A 319 24.50 -15.07 -0.35
N ALA A 320 24.97 -14.96 -1.59
CA ALA A 320 26.34 -14.58 -1.94
C ALA A 320 26.33 -13.26 -2.71
N ARG A 321 27.31 -12.40 -2.43
CA ARG A 321 27.43 -11.04 -3.01
C ARG A 321 28.82 -10.46 -2.80
N THR A 322 29.28 -9.69 -3.78
CA THR A 322 30.56 -8.96 -3.79
C THR A 322 30.33 -7.49 -4.15
N ASP A 323 31.39 -6.70 -4.17
CA ASP A 323 31.42 -5.31 -4.64
C ASP A 323 31.36 -5.16 -6.16
N GLU A 324 31.43 -6.26 -6.92
CA GLU A 324 31.24 -6.24 -8.39
C GLU A 324 29.79 -5.95 -8.82
N GLY A 325 28.86 -5.87 -7.87
CA GLY A 325 27.48 -5.48 -8.14
C GLY A 325 26.50 -6.61 -8.40
N VAL A 326 26.89 -7.87 -8.16
CA VAL A 326 26.02 -9.05 -8.32
C VAL A 326 25.63 -9.66 -6.97
N ILE A 327 24.35 -9.98 -6.81
CA ILE A 327 23.79 -10.66 -5.63
C ILE A 327 22.98 -11.89 -6.04
N LEU A 328 23.33 -13.06 -5.48
CA LEU A 328 22.64 -14.32 -5.71
C LEU A 328 22.03 -14.83 -4.41
N THR A 329 20.75 -15.17 -4.42
CA THR A 329 20.07 -15.77 -3.27
C THR A 329 19.33 -17.06 -3.64
N ILE A 330 19.46 -18.07 -2.78
CA ILE A 330 18.66 -19.31 -2.84
C ILE A 330 17.59 -19.24 -1.75
N LEU A 331 16.34 -19.54 -2.11
CA LEU A 331 15.20 -19.63 -1.19
C LEU A 331 14.79 -21.09 -1.01
N SER A 332 14.90 -21.64 0.21
CA SER A 332 14.52 -23.03 0.50
C SER A 332 13.05 -23.20 0.89
N ASP A 333 12.19 -22.22 0.60
CA ASP A 333 10.76 -22.29 0.87
C ASP A 333 9.97 -21.49 -0.16
N ASN A 334 8.73 -21.92 -0.40
CA ASN A 334 7.86 -21.34 -1.41
C ASN A 334 6.80 -20.39 -0.86
N TYR A 335 6.79 -20.07 0.43
CA TYR A 335 5.89 -19.03 0.91
C TYR A 335 6.22 -17.68 0.25
N PHE A 336 5.24 -17.10 -0.44
CA PHE A 336 5.35 -15.89 -1.26
C PHE A 336 6.04 -14.70 -0.58
N GLY A 337 5.88 -14.58 0.75
CA GLY A 337 6.53 -13.51 1.52
C GLY A 337 8.06 -13.55 1.47
N TYR A 338 8.69 -14.70 1.22
CA TYR A 338 10.15 -14.77 0.98
C TYR A 338 10.50 -14.15 -0.37
N SER A 339 9.79 -14.49 -1.44
CA SER A 339 10.02 -13.96 -2.79
C SER A 339 9.92 -12.42 -2.82
N LYS A 340 8.87 -11.84 -2.24
CA LYS A 340 8.73 -10.37 -2.12
C LYS A 340 9.90 -9.74 -1.37
N LYS A 341 10.26 -10.31 -0.21
CA LYS A 341 11.28 -9.74 0.66
C LYS A 341 12.70 -9.97 0.17
N GLU A 342 12.91 -10.92 -0.75
CA GLU A 342 14.19 -11.07 -1.41
C GLU A 342 14.41 -10.01 -2.48
N VAL A 343 13.39 -9.64 -3.27
CA VAL A 343 13.46 -8.46 -4.14
C VAL A 343 13.79 -7.21 -3.34
N LYS A 344 13.16 -7.01 -2.17
CA LYS A 344 13.51 -5.94 -1.21
C LYS A 344 15.00 -5.97 -0.82
N THR A 345 15.52 -7.15 -0.52
CA THR A 345 16.92 -7.33 -0.10
C THR A 345 17.89 -6.94 -1.22
N GLN A 346 17.57 -7.31 -2.46
CA GLN A 346 18.40 -7.00 -3.62
C GLN A 346 18.32 -5.51 -4.03
N ILE A 347 17.14 -4.87 -3.91
CA ILE A 347 17.01 -3.41 -4.06
C ILE A 347 17.88 -2.70 -3.01
N SER A 348 17.82 -3.16 -1.74
CA SER A 348 18.67 -2.61 -0.68
C SER A 348 20.16 -2.77 -0.98
N PHE A 349 20.58 -3.92 -1.50
CA PHE A 349 21.96 -4.13 -1.94
C PHE A 349 22.35 -3.13 -3.03
N SER A 350 21.54 -3.00 -4.08
CA SER A 350 21.80 -2.06 -5.19
C SER A 350 21.87 -0.60 -4.71
N ALA A 351 20.96 -0.17 -3.83
CA ALA A 351 20.96 1.18 -3.27
C ALA A 351 22.25 1.49 -2.50
N ASN A 352 22.75 0.53 -1.71
CA ASN A 352 23.98 0.70 -0.93
C ASN A 352 25.23 0.85 -1.82
N LEU A 353 25.31 0.08 -2.91
CA LEU A 353 26.46 0.15 -3.83
C LEU A 353 26.36 1.34 -4.80
N TYR A 354 25.15 1.75 -5.18
CA TYR A 354 24.94 2.87 -6.10
C TYR A 354 25.26 4.23 -5.45
N GLY A 355 24.84 4.43 -4.19
CA GLY A 355 25.00 5.69 -3.47
C GLY A 355 23.91 6.73 -3.75
N ASN A 356 23.73 7.69 -2.83
CA ASN A 356 22.65 8.70 -2.85
C ASN A 356 21.24 8.11 -3.09
N SER A 357 21.03 6.88 -2.63
CA SER A 357 19.79 6.14 -2.77
C SER A 357 19.60 5.30 -1.52
N GLU A 358 18.37 5.23 -1.03
CA GLU A 358 18.01 4.40 0.13
C GLU A 358 16.87 3.46 -0.26
N GLU A 359 16.95 2.22 0.23
CA GLU A 359 15.80 1.32 0.27
C GLU A 359 15.24 1.36 1.69
N GLU A 360 13.93 1.58 1.84
CA GLU A 360 13.31 1.78 3.14
C GLU A 360 12.15 0.83 3.38
N HIS A 361 12.02 0.39 4.63
CA HIS A 361 10.82 -0.28 5.12
C HIS A 361 9.87 0.75 5.71
N ALA A 362 9.15 1.45 4.82
CA ALA A 362 8.37 2.62 5.17
C ALA A 362 6.97 2.60 4.53
N GLY A 363 6.02 3.21 5.23
CA GLY A 363 4.73 3.61 4.69
C GLY A 363 4.67 5.13 4.59
N GLY A 364 3.73 5.66 3.82
CA GLY A 364 3.72 7.10 3.58
C GLY A 364 2.49 7.56 2.82
N ALA A 365 2.05 8.79 3.12
CA ALA A 365 0.90 9.39 2.47
C ALA A 365 1.05 10.90 2.31
N LEU A 366 0.66 11.40 1.15
CA LEU A 366 0.43 12.82 0.92
C LEU A 366 -0.98 13.16 1.44
N VAL A 367 -1.04 13.94 2.51
CA VAL A 367 -2.26 14.20 3.27
C VAL A 367 -2.73 15.63 3.04
N PHE A 368 -3.95 15.79 2.56
CA PHE A 368 -4.60 17.07 2.31
C PHE A 368 -5.69 17.30 3.36
N PRO A 369 -5.55 18.28 4.26
CA PRO A 369 -6.63 18.73 5.12
C PRO A 369 -7.96 18.89 4.37
N THR A 370 -9.03 18.35 4.95
CA THR A 370 -10.37 18.36 4.35
C THR A 370 -11.40 18.76 5.40
N TYR A 371 -12.40 19.52 4.98
CA TYR A 371 -13.39 20.14 5.86
C TYR A 371 -14.82 19.84 5.41
N ASP A 372 -15.74 19.65 6.35
CA ASP A 372 -17.19 19.73 6.10
C ASP A 372 -17.59 21.20 6.00
N LEU A 373 -18.05 21.61 4.82
CA LEU A 373 -18.50 22.97 4.53
C LEU A 373 -20.00 23.14 4.79
N GLY A 374 -20.72 22.07 5.08
CA GLY A 374 -22.16 22.07 5.29
C GLY A 374 -22.97 22.18 4.00
N ASP A 375 -24.06 22.95 4.06
CA ASP A 375 -25.02 23.10 2.95
C ASP A 375 -24.65 24.25 2.01
N GLU A 376 -23.85 25.21 2.47
CA GLU A 376 -23.51 26.44 1.74
C GLU A 376 -22.03 26.76 1.89
N PHE A 377 -21.40 27.18 0.81
CA PHE A 377 -20.03 27.67 0.82
C PHE A 377 -19.96 29.05 0.19
N ARG A 378 -19.30 29.96 0.89
CA ARG A 378 -18.85 31.27 0.41
C ARG A 378 -17.47 31.51 0.97
N ASP A 379 -16.55 31.97 0.13
CA ASP A 379 -15.19 32.24 0.58
C ASP A 379 -15.10 33.60 1.30
N ASP A 380 -15.37 33.58 2.60
CA ASP A 380 -15.26 34.75 3.48
C ASP A 380 -13.86 34.82 4.15
N ASN A 381 -12.79 34.62 3.36
CA ASN A 381 -11.39 34.44 3.81
C ASN A 381 -11.20 33.21 4.70
N LEU A 382 -11.87 32.11 4.34
CA LEU A 382 -11.84 30.86 5.11
C LEU A 382 -10.79 29.87 4.60
N ILE A 383 -10.25 30.11 3.40
CA ILE A 383 -9.26 29.25 2.75
C ILE A 383 -7.94 30.00 2.55
N PRO A 384 -6.80 29.27 2.41
CA PRO A 384 -5.55 29.87 1.98
C PRO A 384 -5.68 30.45 0.56
N HIS A 385 -5.31 31.72 0.40
CA HIS A 385 -5.26 32.40 -0.90
C HIS A 385 -3.81 32.56 -1.35
N ASN A 386 -3.57 32.38 -2.65
CA ASN A 386 -2.28 32.65 -3.30
C ASN A 386 -2.34 33.90 -4.20
N GLY A 387 -3.48 34.60 -4.24
CA GLY A 387 -3.71 35.77 -5.10
C GLY A 387 -3.80 35.47 -6.60
N LEU A 388 -3.95 34.20 -7.01
CA LEU A 388 -4.23 33.85 -8.40
C LEU A 388 -5.70 34.12 -8.71
N THR A 389 -5.99 34.84 -9.79
CA THR A 389 -7.37 35.05 -10.28
C THR A 389 -7.74 34.00 -11.33
N PHE A 390 -9.03 33.80 -11.58
CA PHE A 390 -9.48 32.90 -12.65
C PHE A 390 -8.92 33.28 -14.02
N SER A 391 -8.87 34.59 -14.32
CA SER A 391 -8.36 35.07 -15.61
C SER A 391 -6.87 34.74 -15.80
N GLU A 392 -6.06 34.91 -14.76
CA GLU A 392 -4.64 34.55 -14.79
C GLU A 392 -4.45 33.04 -14.89
N MET A 393 -5.19 32.26 -14.09
CA MET A 393 -5.19 30.81 -14.15
C MET A 393 -5.54 30.29 -15.56
N ALA A 394 -6.65 30.75 -16.14
CA ALA A 394 -7.07 30.35 -17.48
C ALA A 394 -6.02 30.70 -18.55
N SER A 395 -5.33 31.83 -18.39
CA SER A 395 -4.23 32.22 -19.27
C SER A 395 -2.99 31.33 -19.13
N MET A 396 -2.55 31.06 -17.89
CA MET A 396 -1.38 30.23 -17.59
C MET A 396 -1.55 28.77 -18.02
N TYR A 397 -2.77 28.25 -17.96
CA TYR A 397 -3.06 26.82 -18.13
C TYR A 397 -4.03 26.52 -19.30
N LYS A 398 -4.08 27.39 -20.31
CA LYS A 398 -4.92 27.24 -21.52
C LYS A 398 -4.79 25.89 -22.24
N GLU A 399 -3.65 25.23 -22.11
CA GLU A 399 -3.41 23.92 -22.72
C GLU A 399 -4.05 22.79 -21.93
N ILE A 400 -4.27 22.97 -20.61
CA ILE A 400 -4.81 21.98 -19.68
C ILE A 400 -6.34 22.10 -19.55
N MET A 401 -6.88 23.32 -19.66
CA MET A 401 -8.31 23.59 -19.46
C MET A 401 -8.94 24.30 -20.65
N GLU A 402 -10.22 24.06 -20.87
CA GLU A 402 -11.04 24.72 -21.89
C GLU A 402 -11.97 25.74 -21.21
N GLU A 403 -11.73 27.03 -21.44
CA GLU A 403 -12.58 28.10 -20.91
C GLU A 403 -13.97 28.11 -21.58
N LYS A 404 -15.02 28.29 -20.78
CA LYS A 404 -16.41 28.40 -21.21
C LYS A 404 -16.91 29.85 -21.16
N PRO A 405 -17.85 30.24 -22.06
CA PRO A 405 -18.36 31.62 -22.13
C PRO A 405 -18.90 32.16 -20.81
N GLU A 406 -19.44 31.30 -19.95
CA GLU A 406 -20.01 31.61 -18.63
C GLU A 406 -18.94 32.01 -17.61
N GLY A 407 -17.64 31.82 -17.90
CA GLY A 407 -16.53 32.20 -17.01
C GLY A 407 -16.17 31.13 -15.99
N TYR A 408 -16.16 29.87 -16.42
CA TYR A 408 -15.52 28.74 -15.76
C TYR A 408 -14.72 27.97 -16.82
N ALA A 409 -13.90 27.01 -16.43
CA ALA A 409 -13.21 26.14 -17.37
C ALA A 409 -13.42 24.66 -17.04
N VAL A 410 -13.31 23.81 -18.06
CA VAL A 410 -13.39 22.35 -17.94
C VAL A 410 -12.01 21.78 -18.19
N ASP A 411 -11.56 20.85 -17.36
CA ASP A 411 -10.31 20.15 -17.59
C ASP A 411 -10.38 19.29 -18.86
N LYS A 412 -9.35 19.36 -19.70
CA LYS A 412 -9.33 18.62 -20.98
C LYS A 412 -9.08 17.12 -20.80
N THR A 413 -8.46 16.71 -19.69
CA THR A 413 -8.18 15.29 -19.39
C THR A 413 -9.33 14.65 -18.62
N TYR A 414 -9.89 15.36 -17.64
CA TYR A 414 -10.99 14.87 -16.80
C TYR A 414 -12.16 15.86 -16.75
N PRO A 415 -13.16 15.76 -17.64
CA PRO A 415 -14.26 16.73 -17.75
C PRO A 415 -15.09 16.95 -16.47
N GLU A 416 -15.02 16.03 -15.50
CA GLU A 416 -15.64 16.16 -14.18
C GLU A 416 -14.93 17.19 -13.29
N ILE A 417 -13.67 17.54 -13.59
CA ILE A 417 -12.93 18.62 -12.94
C ILE A 417 -13.28 19.93 -13.64
N ARG A 418 -13.86 20.85 -12.86
CA ARG A 418 -14.27 22.18 -13.34
C ARG A 418 -13.57 23.26 -12.55
N TYR A 419 -12.86 24.13 -13.25
CA TYR A 419 -12.20 25.28 -12.66
C TYR A 419 -13.18 26.45 -12.58
N VAL A 420 -13.39 26.98 -11.39
CA VAL A 420 -14.40 28.02 -11.12
C VAL A 420 -13.74 29.30 -10.60
N PRO A 421 -14.40 30.47 -10.70
CA PRO A 421 -13.85 31.72 -10.20
C PRO A 421 -13.63 31.79 -8.69
N GLU A 422 -12.83 32.76 -8.26
CA GLU A 422 -12.54 33.03 -6.86
C GLU A 422 -13.74 33.54 -6.04
N ASP A 423 -14.77 34.12 -6.68
CA ASP A 423 -15.93 34.75 -6.02
C ASP A 423 -17.19 33.87 -5.98
N ILE A 424 -17.01 32.54 -6.00
CA ILE A 424 -18.11 31.59 -6.04
C ILE A 424 -18.93 31.50 -4.74
N GLN A 425 -20.20 31.17 -4.92
CA GLN A 425 -21.14 30.78 -3.86
C GLN A 425 -21.79 29.45 -4.24
N ILE A 426 -21.72 28.46 -3.34
CA ILE A 426 -22.28 27.14 -3.57
C ILE A 426 -23.44 26.91 -2.60
N ASN A 427 -24.55 26.40 -3.12
CA ASN A 427 -25.70 25.97 -2.32
C ASN A 427 -26.05 24.51 -2.67
N LEU A 428 -25.94 23.62 -1.70
CA LEU A 428 -26.19 22.19 -1.83
C LEU A 428 -27.66 21.87 -2.09
N LYS A 429 -28.58 22.58 -1.42
CA LYS A 429 -30.03 22.35 -1.52
C LYS A 429 -30.58 22.77 -2.87
N GLU A 430 -30.11 23.90 -3.37
CA GLU A 430 -30.45 24.41 -4.69
C GLU A 430 -29.64 23.73 -5.81
N GLN A 431 -28.60 22.96 -5.44
CA GLN A 431 -27.64 22.34 -6.35
C GLN A 431 -27.06 23.35 -7.36
N ALA A 432 -26.61 24.49 -6.85
CA ALA A 432 -26.16 25.61 -7.67
C ALA A 432 -24.84 26.20 -7.18
N ILE A 433 -23.98 26.54 -8.13
CA ILE A 433 -22.75 27.31 -7.97
C ILE A 433 -22.95 28.63 -8.71
N ARG A 434 -22.73 29.76 -8.05
CA ARG A 434 -23.00 31.09 -8.60
C ARG A 434 -21.80 32.00 -8.44
N TRP A 435 -21.58 32.87 -9.42
CA TRP A 435 -20.54 33.90 -9.40
C TRP A 435 -20.96 35.06 -10.30
N LYS A 436 -20.15 36.12 -10.37
CA LYS A 436 -20.39 37.25 -11.27
C LYS A 436 -19.32 37.32 -12.36
N LYS A 437 -19.75 37.32 -13.63
CA LYS A 437 -18.88 37.68 -14.75
C LYS A 437 -19.20 39.12 -15.18
N GLY A 438 -18.36 40.06 -14.76
CA GLY A 438 -18.67 41.49 -14.87
C GLY A 438 -19.93 41.84 -14.07
N LYS A 439 -20.98 42.35 -14.72
CA LYS A 439 -22.27 42.65 -14.07
C LYS A 439 -23.30 41.52 -14.20
N LYS A 440 -23.00 40.44 -14.92
CA LYS A 440 -23.96 39.35 -15.18
C LYS A 440 -23.80 38.23 -14.15
N PRO A 441 -24.86 37.83 -13.43
CA PRO A 441 -24.82 36.63 -12.59
C PRO A 441 -24.72 35.40 -13.48
N GLN A 442 -23.89 34.45 -13.07
CA GLN A 442 -23.70 33.16 -13.71
C GLN A 442 -24.12 32.06 -12.76
N THR A 443 -24.53 30.92 -13.30
CA THR A 443 -24.92 29.76 -12.50
C THR A 443 -24.48 28.48 -13.20
N LEU A 444 -23.86 27.59 -12.43
CA LEU A 444 -23.50 26.25 -12.82
C LEU A 444 -24.18 25.25 -11.89
N LYS A 445 -24.67 24.14 -12.44
CA LYS A 445 -25.29 23.10 -11.63
C LYS A 445 -24.23 22.35 -10.81
N LEU A 446 -24.48 22.20 -9.51
CA LEU A 446 -23.71 21.35 -8.60
C LEU A 446 -24.14 19.89 -8.83
N LEU A 447 -23.18 19.08 -9.27
CA LEU A 447 -23.40 17.67 -9.60
C LEU A 447 -22.58 16.74 -8.69
N PRO A 448 -23.08 15.52 -8.40
CA PRO A 448 -22.25 14.46 -7.85
C PRO A 448 -21.13 14.11 -8.83
N ASP A 449 -20.06 13.50 -8.31
CA ASP A 449 -18.88 13.03 -9.04
C ASP A 449 -18.03 14.12 -9.74
N HIS A 450 -18.46 15.38 -9.67
CA HIS A 450 -17.72 16.55 -10.15
C HIS A 450 -16.92 17.20 -9.01
N ILE A 451 -15.79 17.80 -9.39
CA ILE A 451 -14.89 18.49 -8.47
C ILE A 451 -14.68 19.90 -8.98
N TYR A 452 -14.98 20.88 -8.14
CA TYR A 452 -14.88 22.30 -8.46
C TYR A 452 -13.62 22.87 -7.84
N VAL A 453 -12.69 23.34 -8.67
CA VAL A 453 -11.36 23.80 -8.27
C VAL A 453 -11.30 25.32 -8.39
N MET A 454 -11.03 26.00 -7.28
CA MET A 454 -10.83 27.45 -7.25
C MET A 454 -9.41 27.82 -7.73
N PRO A 455 -9.13 29.08 -8.07
CA PRO A 455 -7.79 29.50 -8.52
C PRO A 455 -6.67 29.26 -7.50
N SER A 456 -7.00 29.22 -6.21
CA SER A 456 -6.06 28.82 -5.16
C SER A 456 -5.71 27.33 -5.17
N GLY A 457 -6.32 26.52 -6.04
CA GLY A 457 -6.22 25.07 -6.04
C GLY A 457 -7.16 24.38 -5.03
N TYR A 458 -7.94 25.14 -4.26
CA TYR A 458 -8.90 24.61 -3.30
C TYR A 458 -10.02 23.84 -4.00
N GLN A 459 -10.32 22.64 -3.53
CA GLN A 459 -11.20 21.70 -4.22
C GLN A 459 -12.50 21.52 -3.44
N ILE A 460 -13.63 21.62 -4.11
CA ILE A 460 -14.96 21.46 -3.50
C ILE A 460 -15.73 20.36 -4.22
N ARG A 461 -16.38 19.48 -3.46
CA ARG A 461 -17.24 18.41 -4.02
C ARG A 461 -18.40 18.11 -3.09
N MET A 462 -19.52 17.63 -3.65
CA MET A 462 -20.65 17.14 -2.86
C MET A 462 -20.51 15.63 -2.62
N ILE A 463 -20.69 15.18 -1.38
CA ILE A 463 -20.63 13.76 -1.03
C ILE A 463 -21.85 13.32 -0.24
N LYS A 464 -22.27 12.06 -0.44
CA LYS A 464 -23.25 11.39 0.40
C LYS A 464 -22.52 10.65 1.52
N GLN A 465 -22.94 10.85 2.76
CA GLN A 465 -22.39 10.08 3.86
C GLN A 465 -22.84 8.61 3.77
N GLN A 466 -21.90 7.68 3.92
CA GLN A 466 -22.20 6.25 3.78
C GLN A 466 -23.00 5.72 4.97
N ASP A 467 -22.62 6.11 6.18
CA ASP A 467 -23.20 5.62 7.44
C ASP A 467 -24.24 6.61 8.03
N ALA A 468 -24.62 7.65 7.28
CA ALA A 468 -25.63 8.62 7.68
C ALA A 468 -26.45 9.15 6.49
N PRO A 469 -27.76 9.42 6.65
CA PRO A 469 -28.67 9.69 5.53
C PRO A 469 -28.64 11.17 5.08
N PHE A 470 -27.47 11.77 4.88
CA PHE A 470 -27.36 13.16 4.44
C PHE A 470 -26.24 13.41 3.42
N TRP A 471 -26.36 14.52 2.70
CA TRP A 471 -25.36 15.05 1.79
C TRP A 471 -24.66 16.25 2.43
N GLN A 472 -23.42 16.48 2.04
CA GLN A 472 -22.66 17.65 2.48
C GLN A 472 -21.67 18.10 1.39
N LEU A 473 -21.25 19.36 1.48
CA LEU A 473 -20.10 19.88 0.74
C LEU A 473 -18.82 19.57 1.51
N ILE A 474 -17.80 19.08 0.83
CA ILE A 474 -16.45 18.94 1.39
C ILE A 474 -15.47 19.81 0.63
N GLY A 475 -14.57 20.45 1.37
CA GLY A 475 -13.50 21.30 0.86
C GLY A 475 -12.13 20.71 1.17
N THR A 476 -11.26 20.57 0.18
CA THR A 476 -9.90 20.01 0.31
C THR A 476 -8.88 21.10 -0.02
N VAL A 477 -7.89 21.30 0.85
CA VAL A 477 -6.82 22.28 0.59
C VAL A 477 -5.92 21.81 -0.56
N ALA A 478 -5.32 22.78 -1.25
CA ALA A 478 -4.50 22.54 -2.43
C ALA A 478 -3.12 21.96 -2.11
N GLU A 479 -2.50 22.43 -1.02
CA GLU A 479 -1.16 22.08 -0.58
C GLU A 479 -1.23 21.04 0.55
N GLY A 480 -0.75 19.83 0.27
CA GLY A 480 -0.74 18.72 1.23
C GLY A 480 0.56 18.64 2.04
N THR A 481 0.58 17.76 3.02
CA THR A 481 1.79 17.38 3.76
C THR A 481 2.11 15.92 3.48
N PHE A 482 3.28 15.65 2.90
CA PHE A 482 3.76 14.29 2.75
C PHE A 482 4.37 13.80 4.07
N ILE A 483 3.65 12.89 4.72
CA ILE A 483 4.07 12.21 5.92
C ILE A 483 4.69 10.85 5.56
N HIS A 484 5.97 10.71 5.86
CA HIS A 484 6.77 9.49 5.71
C HIS A 484 6.88 8.76 7.05
N LYS A 485 6.67 7.44 7.08
CA LYS A 485 6.65 6.60 8.28
C LYS A 485 7.62 5.42 8.14
N PRO A 486 8.93 5.65 8.35
CA PRO A 486 9.96 4.63 8.25
C PRO A 486 10.12 3.85 9.56
N CYS A 487 11.01 2.85 9.55
CA CYS A 487 11.58 2.20 10.74
C CYS A 487 10.54 1.74 11.78
N THR A 488 9.37 1.30 11.30
CA THR A 488 8.22 0.99 12.15
C THR A 488 8.08 -0.51 12.32
N VAL A 489 8.36 -1.00 13.54
CA VAL A 489 8.27 -2.43 13.88
C VAL A 489 6.87 -3.02 13.64
N SER A 490 6.78 -4.34 13.50
CA SER A 490 5.52 -5.04 13.29
C SER A 490 4.49 -4.72 14.39
N GLY A 491 3.38 -4.11 13.99
CA GLY A 491 2.31 -3.63 14.88
C GLY A 491 2.47 -2.18 15.38
N GLY A 492 3.50 -1.45 14.95
CA GLY A 492 3.61 0.01 15.12
C GLY A 492 2.78 0.82 14.11
N GLY A 493 1.99 0.13 13.27
CA GLY A 493 1.01 0.73 12.38
C GLY A 493 1.61 1.49 11.18
N LYS A 494 2.60 0.90 10.50
CA LYS A 494 3.24 1.48 9.31
C LYS A 494 2.20 1.88 8.23
N SER A 495 1.41 0.92 7.74
CA SER A 495 0.38 1.14 6.71
C SER A 495 -0.83 1.93 7.22
N GLU A 496 -0.98 2.16 8.54
CA GLU A 496 -2.08 2.97 9.09
C GLU A 496 -1.98 4.45 8.65
N ILE A 497 -0.79 4.91 8.25
CA ILE A 497 -0.60 6.29 7.80
C ILE A 497 -1.40 6.61 6.53
N SER A 498 -1.51 5.65 5.60
CA SER A 498 -2.25 5.79 4.33
C SER A 498 -3.70 5.37 4.42
N LYS A 499 -4.09 4.55 5.42
CA LYS A 499 -5.49 4.14 5.63
C LYS A 499 -6.41 5.32 5.91
N SER A 500 -7.65 5.21 5.43
CA SER A 500 -8.69 6.21 5.69
C SER A 500 -9.17 6.15 7.14
N ILE A 501 -9.16 7.31 7.80
CA ILE A 501 -9.74 7.44 9.14
C ILE A 501 -11.28 7.39 9.11
N ALA A 502 -11.91 7.60 7.95
CA ALA A 502 -13.37 7.62 7.82
C ALA A 502 -14.02 6.31 8.29
N ASN A 503 -13.34 5.17 8.08
CA ASN A 503 -13.81 3.85 8.53
C ASN A 503 -13.85 3.71 10.06
N SER A 504 -13.16 4.59 10.80
CA SER A 504 -13.16 4.62 12.26
C SER A 504 -14.08 5.68 12.85
N ILE A 505 -14.68 6.54 12.01
CA ILE A 505 -15.61 7.58 12.47
C ILE A 505 -16.97 6.94 12.72
N ILE A 506 -17.51 7.19 13.91
CA ILE A 506 -18.83 6.73 14.34
C ILE A 506 -19.80 7.89 14.18
N TYR A 507 -20.86 7.68 13.41
CA TYR A 507 -21.97 8.63 13.32
C TYR A 507 -23.06 8.24 14.30
N GLY A 508 -23.41 9.18 15.19
CA GLY A 508 -24.40 8.95 16.24
C GLY A 508 -25.26 10.19 16.50
N PRO A 509 -26.19 10.13 17.47
CA PRO A 509 -26.95 11.30 17.86
C PRO A 509 -26.03 12.39 18.40
N PHE A 510 -26.45 13.64 18.25
CA PHE A 510 -25.83 14.74 18.97
C PHE A 510 -26.31 14.73 20.43
N PHE A 511 -25.40 14.48 21.38
CA PHE A 511 -25.77 14.41 22.79
C PHE A 511 -25.81 15.77 23.51
N VAL A 512 -26.85 15.99 24.30
CA VAL A 512 -27.00 17.05 25.31
C VAL A 512 -27.07 16.45 26.71
N ALA A 513 -26.51 17.15 27.70
CA ALA A 513 -26.54 16.67 29.09
C ALA A 513 -27.87 17.05 29.75
N ASP A 514 -28.21 18.34 29.71
CA ASP A 514 -29.48 18.89 30.21
C ASP A 514 -29.86 20.07 29.32
N ILE A 515 -30.82 19.87 28.42
CA ILE A 515 -31.22 20.87 27.43
C ILE A 515 -31.62 22.21 28.06
N ARG A 516 -32.25 22.22 29.25
CA ARG A 516 -32.70 23.46 29.89
C ARG A 516 -31.52 24.22 30.47
N LYS A 517 -30.61 23.52 31.16
CA LYS A 517 -29.40 24.13 31.73
C LYS A 517 -28.45 24.59 30.62
N ASP A 518 -28.26 23.76 29.61
CA ASP A 518 -27.38 24.03 28.47
C ASP A 518 -27.91 25.23 27.66
N PHE A 519 -29.23 25.34 27.43
CA PHE A 519 -29.81 26.47 26.68
C PHE A 519 -29.72 27.81 27.40
N LYS A 520 -29.58 27.82 28.73
CA LYS A 520 -29.29 29.06 29.48
C LYS A 520 -27.87 29.54 29.17
N LEU A 521 -26.89 28.64 29.24
CA LEU A 521 -25.49 28.95 28.90
C LEU A 521 -25.34 29.36 27.43
N LEU A 522 -26.07 28.72 26.51
CA LEU A 522 -26.06 29.10 25.10
C LEU A 522 -26.56 30.53 24.89
N ASP A 523 -27.60 30.95 25.62
CA ASP A 523 -28.14 32.30 25.50
C ASP A 523 -27.18 33.35 26.01
N GLU A 524 -26.49 33.07 27.13
CA GLU A 524 -25.42 33.92 27.65
C GLU A 524 -24.31 34.11 26.62
N ILE A 525 -23.93 33.04 25.92
CA ILE A 525 -22.92 33.08 24.86
C ILE A 525 -23.45 33.87 23.65
N ILE A 526 -24.66 33.59 23.18
CA ILE A 526 -25.22 34.19 21.96
C ILE A 526 -25.45 35.70 22.12
N LYS A 527 -25.90 36.13 23.30
CA LYS A 527 -26.22 37.53 23.61
C LYS A 527 -25.04 38.35 24.11
N ARG A 528 -23.90 37.72 24.38
CA ARG A 528 -22.71 38.43 24.86
C ARG A 528 -22.25 39.48 23.84
N ASP A 529 -21.86 40.65 24.32
CA ASP A 529 -21.14 41.63 23.52
C ASP A 529 -19.68 41.19 23.35
N TYR A 530 -19.26 41.05 22.10
CA TYR A 530 -17.93 40.61 21.71
C TYR A 530 -17.01 41.75 21.27
N SER A 531 -17.51 42.98 21.15
CA SER A 531 -16.76 44.14 20.64
C SER A 531 -15.53 44.49 21.49
N THR A 532 -15.58 44.20 22.79
CA THR A 532 -14.57 44.57 23.80
C THR A 532 -13.48 43.52 24.04
N ARG A 533 -13.46 42.44 23.27
CA ARG A 533 -12.60 41.27 23.54
C ARG A 533 -11.12 41.45 23.25
N PHE A 534 -10.73 42.39 22.38
CA PHE A 534 -9.35 42.54 21.93
C PHE A 534 -8.51 43.35 22.93
N LYS A 535 -7.24 42.97 23.10
CA LYS A 535 -6.27 43.81 23.85
C LYS A 535 -5.99 45.14 23.14
N ASP A 536 -5.99 45.13 21.81
CA ASP A 536 -5.81 46.32 20.98
C ASP A 536 -7.17 47.01 20.74
N PRO A 537 -7.41 48.22 21.30
CA PRO A 537 -8.68 48.92 21.18
C PRO A 537 -8.98 49.42 19.76
N LYS A 538 -7.99 49.42 18.85
CA LYS A 538 -8.20 49.77 17.44
C LYS A 538 -8.88 48.65 16.65
N ARG A 539 -8.84 47.41 17.16
CA ARG A 539 -9.55 46.27 16.56
C ARG A 539 -10.96 46.19 17.13
N LYS A 540 -11.96 46.44 16.29
CA LYS A 540 -13.38 46.29 16.63
C LYS A 540 -14.05 45.29 15.70
N ASP A 541 -14.98 44.52 16.25
CA ASP A 541 -15.84 43.60 15.51
C ASP A 541 -17.13 43.45 16.30
N ASP A 542 -18.11 44.27 15.90
CA ASP A 542 -19.38 44.49 16.59
C ASP A 542 -20.49 43.56 16.07
N ARG A 543 -20.17 42.66 15.13
CA ARG A 543 -21.13 41.68 14.62
C ARG A 543 -21.66 40.83 15.80
N PRO A 544 -22.98 40.63 15.91
CA PRO A 544 -23.56 39.67 16.85
C PRO A 544 -23.12 38.23 16.59
N PHE A 545 -23.36 37.33 17.55
CA PHE A 545 -22.98 35.93 17.41
C PHE A 545 -23.66 35.22 16.22
N LEU A 546 -24.98 35.41 16.08
CA LEU A 546 -25.80 34.77 15.04
C LEU A 546 -25.90 35.57 13.73
N ASP A 547 -25.15 36.66 13.60
CA ASP A 547 -25.12 37.50 12.39
C ASP A 547 -24.81 36.64 11.14
N PRO A 548 -25.64 36.67 10.07
CA PRO A 548 -25.38 35.94 8.83
C PRO A 548 -24.01 36.24 8.21
N GLU A 549 -23.48 37.46 8.35
CA GLU A 549 -22.15 37.87 7.85
C GLU A 549 -21.00 37.44 8.78
N ARG A 550 -21.31 36.74 9.89
CA ARG A 550 -20.31 36.08 10.73
C ARG A 550 -20.28 34.59 10.41
N SER A 551 -19.20 34.15 9.78
CA SER A 551 -19.01 32.74 9.38
C SER A 551 -18.84 31.78 10.58
N MET A 552 -19.02 30.48 10.33
CA MET A 552 -18.79 29.42 11.33
C MET A 552 -17.36 29.47 11.88
N GLY A 553 -16.35 29.58 11.00
CA GLY A 553 -14.95 29.70 11.39
C GLY A 553 -14.68 30.91 12.28
N SER A 554 -15.31 32.06 11.98
CA SER A 554 -15.21 33.24 12.84
C SER A 554 -15.82 33.01 14.22
N VAL A 555 -16.92 32.27 14.32
CA VAL A 555 -17.55 31.92 15.61
C VAL A 555 -16.69 30.93 16.40
N ILE A 556 -16.06 29.95 15.75
CA ILE A 556 -15.12 29.04 16.39
C ILE A 556 -13.93 29.83 16.96
N LYS A 557 -13.34 30.73 16.17
CA LYS A 557 -12.27 31.64 16.62
C LYS A 557 -12.70 32.57 17.76
N LEU A 558 -13.97 33.00 17.75
CA LEU A 558 -14.54 33.82 18.81
C LEU A 558 -14.53 33.08 20.16
N LEU A 559 -14.79 31.78 20.14
CA LEU A 559 -14.87 30.92 21.34
C LEU A 559 -13.59 30.14 21.64
N THR A 560 -12.49 30.45 20.95
CA THR A 560 -11.17 29.83 21.13
C THR A 560 -10.21 30.84 21.78
N PRO A 561 -9.56 30.50 22.91
CA PRO A 561 -8.61 31.41 23.55
C PRO A 561 -7.53 31.90 22.59
N SER A 562 -7.13 33.17 22.71
CA SER A 562 -6.13 33.79 21.84
C SER A 562 -5.35 34.86 22.59
N GLU A 563 -4.05 34.98 22.31
CA GLU A 563 -3.19 36.07 22.83
C GLU A 563 -3.68 37.46 22.44
N LYS A 564 -4.46 37.55 21.34
CA LYS A 564 -5.07 38.80 20.86
C LYS A 564 -6.22 39.28 21.75
N TYR A 565 -6.78 38.40 22.57
CA TYR A 565 -7.91 38.70 23.46
C TYR A 565 -7.45 39.09 24.85
N THR A 566 -8.27 39.88 25.56
CA THR A 566 -8.01 40.26 26.96
C THR A 566 -7.94 39.01 27.85
N ASP A 567 -7.17 39.10 28.94
CA ASP A 567 -6.98 37.95 29.84
C ASP A 567 -8.30 37.58 30.54
N GLU A 568 -9.15 38.56 30.83
CA GLU A 568 -10.52 38.36 31.32
C GLU A 568 -11.38 37.54 30.33
N TYR A 569 -11.34 37.90 29.04
CA TYR A 569 -12.09 37.19 28.01
C TYR A 569 -11.58 35.76 27.84
N ASN A 570 -10.27 35.55 27.84
CA ASN A 570 -9.69 34.20 27.78
C ASN A 570 -10.08 33.35 29.00
N LYS A 571 -10.14 33.94 30.20
CA LYS A 571 -10.59 33.25 31.42
C LYS A 571 -12.06 32.84 31.32
N TRP A 572 -12.92 33.72 30.79
CA TRP A 572 -14.32 33.37 30.50
C TRP A 572 -14.44 32.26 29.45
N LEU A 573 -13.64 32.31 28.37
CA LEU A 573 -13.62 31.26 27.36
C LEU A 573 -13.21 29.89 27.92
N GLN A 574 -12.31 29.86 28.90
CA GLN A 574 -11.88 28.64 29.59
C GLN A 574 -12.94 28.09 30.55
N SER A 575 -13.83 28.93 31.08
CA SER A 575 -14.92 28.46 31.97
C SER A 575 -16.08 27.80 31.22
N ILE A 576 -16.19 28.01 29.89
CA ILE A 576 -17.26 27.40 29.08
C ILE A 576 -16.93 25.92 28.81
N PRO A 577 -17.81 24.97 29.20
CA PRO A 577 -17.60 23.55 28.91
C PRO A 577 -17.49 23.28 27.41
N MET A 578 -16.59 22.39 27.00
CA MET A 578 -16.33 22.12 25.58
C MET A 578 -17.58 21.61 24.83
N TYR A 579 -18.39 20.78 25.48
CA TYR A 579 -19.63 20.27 24.88
C TYR A 579 -20.66 21.40 24.60
N VAL A 580 -20.70 22.43 25.46
CA VAL A 580 -21.54 23.63 25.32
C VAL A 580 -21.07 24.49 24.14
N LYS A 581 -19.75 24.65 23.95
CA LYS A 581 -19.21 25.27 22.72
C LYS A 581 -19.66 24.53 21.46
N GLY A 582 -19.61 23.19 21.51
CA GLY A 582 -20.10 22.37 20.42
C GLY A 582 -21.60 22.54 20.14
N LEU A 583 -22.43 22.79 21.17
CA LEU A 583 -23.87 23.04 21.04
C LEU A 583 -24.16 24.40 20.41
N VAL A 584 -23.46 25.46 20.84
CA VAL A 584 -23.70 26.80 20.26
C VAL A 584 -23.28 26.86 18.79
N PHE A 585 -22.27 26.08 18.38
CA PHE A 585 -21.94 25.92 16.95
C PHE A 585 -23.05 25.23 16.16
N ILE A 586 -23.77 24.25 16.75
CA ILE A 586 -24.95 23.65 16.10
C ILE A 586 -26.03 24.72 15.88
N VAL A 587 -26.30 25.54 16.90
CA VAL A 587 -27.27 26.64 16.78
C VAL A 587 -26.85 27.57 15.65
N LYS A 588 -25.59 28.01 15.61
CA LYS A 588 -25.07 28.86 14.53
C LYS A 588 -25.21 28.22 13.15
N ARG A 589 -24.96 26.91 13.01
CA ARG A 589 -24.98 26.19 11.73
C ARG A 589 -26.38 26.18 11.11
N PHE A 590 -27.41 25.95 11.92
CA PHE A 590 -28.78 25.82 11.43
C PHE A 590 -29.59 27.12 11.54
N TYR A 591 -29.07 28.12 12.26
CA TYR A 591 -29.74 29.39 12.46
C TYR A 591 -30.20 30.00 11.13
N LYS A 592 -31.47 30.38 11.08
CA LYS A 592 -32.01 31.20 10.00
C LYS A 592 -32.38 32.56 10.56
N LYS A 593 -32.13 33.61 9.77
CA LYS A 593 -32.46 35.00 10.13
C LYS A 593 -33.94 35.16 10.53
N GLU A 594 -34.83 34.37 9.91
CA GLU A 594 -36.26 34.34 10.22
C GLU A 594 -36.59 33.88 11.65
N TRP A 595 -35.66 33.19 12.34
CA TRP A 595 -35.87 32.71 13.71
C TRP A 595 -35.66 33.81 14.76
N ALA A 596 -34.97 34.90 14.41
CA ALA A 596 -34.63 35.99 15.32
C ALA A 596 -34.09 35.44 16.68
N ASP A 597 -34.70 35.83 17.81
CA ASP A 597 -34.33 35.35 19.15
C ASP A 597 -35.00 34.02 19.54
N ASN A 598 -35.93 33.51 18.72
CA ASN A 598 -36.74 32.31 18.99
C ASN A 598 -36.07 31.01 18.52
N TRP A 599 -34.76 31.01 18.28
CA TRP A 599 -34.01 29.85 17.80
C TRP A 599 -34.21 28.58 18.65
N ARG A 600 -34.47 28.74 19.95
CA ARG A 600 -34.65 27.64 20.92
C ARG A 600 -35.80 26.71 20.58
N GLU A 601 -36.91 27.25 20.06
CA GLU A 601 -38.12 26.47 19.75
C GLU A 601 -37.87 25.44 18.65
N HIS A 602 -36.82 25.64 17.85
CA HIS A 602 -36.43 24.71 16.81
C HIS A 602 -35.55 23.57 17.32
N PHE A 603 -35.00 23.64 18.55
CA PHE A 603 -34.16 22.60 19.11
C PHE A 603 -34.85 21.90 20.29
N THR A 604 -35.06 20.59 20.16
CA THR A 604 -35.81 19.79 21.12
C THR A 604 -35.07 18.50 21.51
N VAL A 605 -35.56 17.82 22.53
CA VAL A 605 -35.21 16.42 22.87
C VAL A 605 -36.52 15.66 23.04
N ASP A 606 -36.51 14.35 22.79
CA ASP A 606 -37.69 13.52 23.09
C ASP A 606 -37.94 13.43 24.59
N SER A 607 -39.18 13.13 24.98
CA SER A 607 -39.47 12.65 26.33
C SER A 607 -39.36 11.13 26.34
N VAL A 608 -38.38 10.59 27.04
CA VAL A 608 -38.15 9.15 27.20
C VAL A 608 -38.55 8.77 28.63
N ASN A 609 -39.59 7.95 28.78
CA ASN A 609 -40.15 7.55 30.08
C ASN A 609 -40.46 8.75 31.01
N GLY A 610 -40.97 9.85 30.44
CA GLY A 610 -41.35 11.06 31.19
C GLY A 610 -40.18 11.97 31.57
N LYS A 611 -38.95 11.68 31.13
CA LYS A 611 -37.77 12.52 31.32
C LYS A 611 -37.26 13.05 29.98
N PRO A 612 -36.73 14.29 29.93
CA PRO A 612 -36.04 14.77 28.73
C PRO A 612 -34.91 13.82 28.36
N GLY A 613 -34.90 13.37 27.12
CA GLY A 613 -33.83 12.56 26.56
C GLY A 613 -32.57 13.39 26.31
N ASN A 614 -31.53 12.71 25.85
CA ASN A 614 -30.21 13.30 25.65
C ASN A 614 -29.87 13.51 24.17
N GLU A 615 -30.77 13.21 23.24
CA GLU A 615 -30.53 13.38 21.80
C GLU A 615 -31.14 14.69 21.30
N LEU A 616 -30.28 15.62 20.87
CA LEU A 616 -30.71 16.90 20.32
C LEU A 616 -31.36 16.69 18.95
N ARG A 617 -32.52 17.32 18.76
CA ARG A 617 -33.29 17.32 17.52
C ARG A 617 -33.45 18.74 17.01
N LEU A 618 -33.49 18.90 15.68
CA LEU A 618 -33.85 20.14 15.00
C LEU A 618 -35.19 19.95 14.31
N ARG A 619 -36.22 20.71 14.71
CA ARG A 619 -37.60 20.60 14.18
C ARG A 619 -38.08 19.14 14.17
N ASN A 620 -37.85 18.43 15.27
CA ASN A 620 -38.12 16.99 15.47
C ASN A 620 -37.29 16.01 14.63
N HIS A 621 -36.39 16.47 13.78
CA HIS A 621 -35.43 15.62 13.07
C HIS A 621 -34.18 15.39 13.92
N ARG A 622 -33.67 14.15 13.89
CA ARG A 622 -32.44 13.78 14.60
C ARG A 622 -31.23 14.49 14.01
N LEU A 623 -30.39 15.05 14.87
CA LEU A 623 -29.09 15.58 14.47
C LEU A 623 -28.00 14.52 14.63
N TYR A 624 -27.12 14.45 13.64
CA TYR A 624 -25.98 13.53 13.64
C TYR A 624 -24.70 14.26 14.05
N ALA A 625 -23.85 13.57 14.79
CA ALA A 625 -22.51 14.00 15.15
C ALA A 625 -21.51 12.89 14.84
N ALA A 626 -20.30 13.30 14.47
CA ALA A 626 -19.18 12.40 14.22
C ALA A 626 -18.35 12.23 15.50
N TYR A 627 -17.97 10.99 15.79
CA TYR A 627 -17.20 10.62 16.97
C TYR A 627 -16.02 9.73 16.58
N LEU A 628 -14.95 9.77 17.38
CA LEU A 628 -13.79 8.91 17.23
C LEU A 628 -13.42 8.30 18.58
N ARG A 629 -13.09 7.00 18.58
CA ARG A 629 -12.54 6.32 19.74
C ARG A 629 -11.05 6.64 19.88
N VAL A 630 -10.63 7.09 21.06
CA VAL A 630 -9.22 7.38 21.37
C VAL A 630 -8.82 6.56 22.61
N GLY A 631 -8.51 5.29 22.37
CA GLY A 631 -8.17 4.33 23.42
C GLY A 631 -9.36 3.85 24.24
N PHE A 632 -9.05 3.26 25.38
CA PHE A 632 -10.00 2.63 26.30
C PHE A 632 -9.76 3.14 27.74
N GLU A 633 -10.80 3.09 28.56
CA GLU A 633 -10.68 3.23 30.01
C GLU A 633 -10.11 1.95 30.64
N LYS A 634 -9.76 2.00 31.93
CA LYS A 634 -9.21 0.84 32.66
C LYS A 634 -10.15 -0.38 32.69
N ASP A 635 -11.46 -0.17 32.60
CA ASP A 635 -12.49 -1.21 32.58
C ASP A 635 -12.77 -1.75 31.16
N GLY A 636 -12.06 -1.25 30.14
CA GLY A 636 -12.25 -1.63 28.74
C GLY A 636 -13.36 -0.86 28.02
N SER A 637 -14.04 0.08 28.68
CA SER A 637 -15.01 0.96 28.02
C SER A 637 -14.33 1.92 27.04
N TRP A 638 -15.07 2.31 26.00
CA TRP A 638 -14.53 3.16 24.93
C TRP A 638 -14.40 4.61 25.39
N ARG A 639 -13.24 5.22 25.11
CA ARG A 639 -13.04 6.66 25.25
C ARG A 639 -13.43 7.36 23.95
N THR A 640 -14.68 7.75 23.84
CA THR A 640 -15.26 8.30 22.61
C THR A 640 -15.33 9.83 22.68
N TYR A 641 -14.76 10.50 21.68
CA TYR A 641 -14.71 11.95 21.59
C TYR A 641 -15.46 12.45 20.38
N LYS A 642 -16.26 13.51 20.55
CA LYS A 642 -16.94 14.19 19.45
C LYS A 642 -15.92 14.97 18.62
N LEU A 643 -15.95 14.75 17.31
CA LEU A 643 -15.16 15.52 16.36
C LEU A 643 -15.75 16.92 16.17
N ARG A 644 -14.94 17.85 15.64
CA ARG A 644 -15.48 19.16 15.25
C ARG A 644 -16.51 18.98 14.14
N GLN A 645 -17.48 19.90 14.07
CA GLN A 645 -18.53 19.82 13.06
C GLN A 645 -18.02 20.03 11.63
N ASP A 646 -16.92 20.74 11.47
CA ASP A 646 -16.26 21.01 10.20
C ASP A 646 -15.13 20.01 9.91
N PHE A 647 -14.95 18.98 10.74
CA PHE A 647 -13.95 17.95 10.52
C PHE A 647 -14.50 16.82 9.65
N VAL A 648 -13.73 16.46 8.64
CA VAL A 648 -13.83 15.18 7.94
C VAL A 648 -12.44 14.56 7.85
N GLY A 649 -12.37 13.26 7.56
CA GLY A 649 -11.09 12.60 7.30
C GLY A 649 -10.36 13.30 6.15
N ALA A 650 -9.08 13.62 6.36
CA ALA A 650 -8.23 14.20 5.32
C ALA A 650 -8.18 13.30 4.09
N HIS A 651 -8.19 13.91 2.90
CA HIS A 651 -7.91 13.20 1.67
C HIS A 651 -6.45 12.75 1.66
N LYS A 652 -6.19 11.49 1.33
CA LYS A 652 -4.85 10.91 1.33
C LYS A 652 -4.56 10.26 0.00
N LEU A 653 -3.38 10.53 -0.53
CA LEU A 653 -2.76 9.72 -1.58
C LEU A 653 -1.68 8.86 -0.94
N GLN A 654 -1.78 7.55 -1.11
CA GLN A 654 -0.75 6.64 -0.65
C GLN A 654 0.50 6.82 -1.51
N MET A 655 1.61 7.14 -0.88
CA MET A 655 2.90 7.34 -1.55
C MET A 655 3.82 6.14 -1.35
N GLU A 656 3.68 5.42 -0.24
CA GLU A 656 4.54 4.31 0.17
C GLU A 656 3.73 3.27 0.97
N ASP A 657 4.25 2.04 1.10
CA ASP A 657 3.66 1.00 1.97
C ASP A 657 4.69 0.09 2.62
N ASP A 658 5.57 -0.55 1.85
CA ASP A 658 6.49 -1.56 2.39
C ASP A 658 7.88 -1.62 1.76
N ILE A 659 8.02 -1.40 0.46
CA ILE A 659 9.31 -1.31 -0.24
C ILE A 659 9.37 0.07 -0.92
N THR A 660 10.17 0.98 -0.34
CA THR A 660 10.33 2.34 -0.84
C THR A 660 11.76 2.53 -1.34
N ALA A 661 11.90 3.06 -2.54
CA ALA A 661 13.14 3.68 -3.03
C ALA A 661 13.10 5.17 -2.71
N SER A 662 14.21 5.75 -2.26
CA SER A 662 14.29 7.18 -1.99
C SER A 662 15.65 7.77 -2.36
N THR A 663 15.66 9.08 -2.63
CA THR A 663 16.88 9.85 -2.87
C THR A 663 16.78 11.21 -2.18
N VAL A 664 17.94 11.78 -1.81
CA VAL A 664 18.04 13.10 -1.20
C VAL A 664 18.62 14.07 -2.23
N VAL A 665 17.93 15.20 -2.41
CA VAL A 665 18.27 16.22 -3.40
C VAL A 665 18.45 17.57 -2.69
N PRO A 666 19.50 18.35 -3.00
CA PRO A 666 19.62 19.70 -2.49
C PRO A 666 18.43 20.55 -2.95
N ALA A 667 17.77 21.26 -2.04
CA ALA A 667 16.56 22.02 -2.34
C ALA A 667 16.78 23.08 -3.42
N ARG A 668 18.00 23.62 -3.53
CA ARG A 668 18.40 24.62 -4.54
C ARG A 668 18.37 24.11 -5.98
N GLU A 669 18.40 22.79 -6.20
CA GLU A 669 18.34 22.18 -7.53
C GLU A 669 16.89 22.04 -8.02
N LEU A 670 15.91 22.27 -7.15
CA LEU A 670 14.48 22.11 -7.43
C LEU A 670 13.76 23.45 -7.37
N ASN A 671 12.98 23.75 -8.41
CA ASN A 671 12.15 24.94 -8.44
C ASN A 671 10.76 24.67 -7.84
N TYR A 672 10.11 25.73 -7.36
CA TYR A 672 8.71 25.70 -6.90
C TYR A 672 8.40 24.68 -5.79
N LEU A 673 9.36 24.46 -4.88
CA LEU A 673 9.12 23.74 -3.64
C LEU A 673 8.13 24.52 -2.75
N ASN A 674 7.56 23.83 -1.76
CA ASN A 674 6.65 24.48 -0.82
C ASN A 674 7.43 25.51 0.04
N PRO A 675 7.06 26.80 0.00
CA PRO A 675 7.78 27.87 0.69
C PRO A 675 7.67 27.81 2.22
N ASP A 676 6.76 27.01 2.77
CA ASP A 676 6.64 26.81 4.22
C ASP A 676 7.79 25.97 4.80
N TYR A 677 8.64 25.40 3.95
CA TYR A 677 9.79 24.57 4.32
C TYR A 677 11.08 25.17 3.77
N ASP A 678 12.08 25.35 4.63
CA ASP A 678 13.39 25.93 4.32
C ASP A 678 14.54 24.91 4.41
N ASN A 679 14.21 23.61 4.39
CA ASN A 679 15.18 22.53 4.49
C ASN A 679 16.24 22.64 3.36
N PRO A 680 17.55 22.49 3.67
CA PRO A 680 18.61 22.59 2.67
C PRO A 680 18.60 21.44 1.64
N SER A 681 18.01 20.31 2.02
CA SER A 681 17.79 19.15 1.16
C SER A 681 16.38 18.60 1.40
N VAL A 682 15.84 17.94 0.37
CA VAL A 682 14.54 17.28 0.42
C VAL A 682 14.67 15.82 0.01
N LYS A 683 13.80 14.97 0.56
CA LYS A 683 13.74 13.54 0.21
C LYS A 683 12.60 13.31 -0.78
N ILE A 684 12.90 12.63 -1.88
CA ILE A 684 11.92 12.16 -2.86
C ILE A 684 11.84 10.64 -2.75
N THR A 685 10.62 10.09 -2.81
CA THR A 685 10.36 8.66 -2.65
C THR A 685 9.58 8.11 -3.84
N GLU A 686 9.80 6.85 -4.18
CA GLU A 686 8.99 6.06 -5.12
C GLU A 686 8.69 4.69 -4.49
N ASN A 687 7.44 4.26 -4.56
CA ASN A 687 7.06 2.92 -4.15
C ASN A 687 7.50 1.92 -5.22
N CYS A 688 8.28 0.91 -4.82
CA CYS A 688 8.78 -0.11 -5.74
C CYS A 688 7.70 -1.12 -6.15
N GLU A 689 6.53 -1.09 -5.51
CA GLU A 689 5.47 -2.07 -5.68
C GLU A 689 4.26 -1.49 -6.43
N TYR A 690 3.71 -2.28 -7.37
CA TYR A 690 2.45 -2.03 -8.07
C TYR A 690 1.25 -2.69 -7.37
N ARG A 691 1.50 -3.70 -6.54
CA ARG A 691 0.48 -4.38 -5.73
C ARG A 691 1.01 -4.68 -4.32
N PHE A 692 0.17 -4.51 -3.31
CA PHE A 692 0.53 -4.70 -1.90
C PHE A 692 0.08 -6.04 -1.37
N PHE A 693 0.99 -6.79 -0.76
CA PHE A 693 0.68 -8.08 -0.13
C PHE A 693 0.05 -7.92 1.27
N GLN A 694 -1.20 -7.48 1.27
CA GLN A 694 -1.95 -7.11 2.47
C GLN A 694 -2.24 -8.31 3.37
N ARG A 695 -2.28 -8.06 4.69
CA ARG A 695 -2.77 -9.01 5.70
C ARG A 695 -3.99 -8.41 6.40
N PRO A 696 -5.22 -8.71 5.95
CA PRO A 696 -6.43 -8.12 6.49
C PRO A 696 -6.85 -8.81 7.80
N ASP A 697 -6.14 -8.54 8.90
CA ASP A 697 -6.37 -9.19 10.20
C ASP A 697 -7.82 -9.02 10.70
N GLU A 698 -8.45 -7.88 10.43
CA GLU A 698 -9.79 -7.54 10.89
C GLU A 698 -10.92 -8.00 9.94
N ALA A 699 -10.60 -8.45 8.72
CA ALA A 699 -11.61 -8.89 7.75
C ALA A 699 -12.32 -10.18 8.16
N ILE A 700 -11.79 -10.91 9.14
CA ILE A 700 -12.50 -12.04 9.77
C ILE A 700 -13.82 -11.59 10.42
N ASN A 701 -13.88 -10.33 10.86
CA ASN A 701 -15.08 -9.68 11.38
C ASN A 701 -15.91 -9.13 10.22
N ARG A 702 -16.94 -9.88 9.81
CA ARG A 702 -17.84 -9.57 8.68
C ARG A 702 -18.30 -8.10 8.70
N GLY A 703 -18.10 -7.39 7.59
CA GLY A 703 -18.50 -6.00 7.40
C GLY A 703 -17.60 -4.94 8.04
N TYR A 704 -16.59 -5.36 8.80
CA TYR A 704 -15.71 -4.43 9.51
C TYR A 704 -14.65 -3.82 8.58
N ASP A 705 -13.84 -4.67 7.93
CA ASP A 705 -12.85 -4.22 6.95
C ASP A 705 -13.49 -4.11 5.56
N LYS A 706 -14.22 -3.00 5.35
CA LYS A 706 -14.93 -2.71 4.10
C LYS A 706 -14.01 -2.72 2.88
N GLN A 707 -12.75 -2.30 3.04
CA GLN A 707 -11.77 -2.27 1.94
C GLN A 707 -11.32 -3.68 1.57
N ALA A 708 -10.94 -4.50 2.57
CA ALA A 708 -10.53 -5.88 2.31
C ALA A 708 -11.67 -6.71 1.70
N GLU A 709 -12.91 -6.55 2.16
CA GLU A 709 -14.06 -7.24 1.54
C GLU A 709 -14.32 -6.78 0.11
N ALA A 710 -14.16 -5.49 -0.19
CA ALA A 710 -14.28 -4.98 -1.55
C ALA A 710 -13.16 -5.53 -2.46
N ASP A 711 -11.92 -5.55 -1.98
CA ASP A 711 -10.78 -6.04 -2.75
C ASP A 711 -10.83 -7.56 -2.96
N LEU A 712 -11.19 -8.35 -1.93
CA LEU A 712 -11.36 -9.81 -2.03
C LEU A 712 -12.55 -10.22 -2.93
N ALA A 713 -13.47 -9.31 -3.21
CA ALA A 713 -14.58 -9.52 -4.14
C ALA A 713 -14.24 -9.13 -5.59
N LYS A 714 -13.07 -8.52 -5.85
CA LYS A 714 -12.65 -8.15 -7.21
C LYS A 714 -12.23 -9.38 -8.02
N PRO A 715 -12.49 -9.39 -9.33
CA PRO A 715 -11.99 -10.43 -10.22
C PRO A 715 -10.46 -10.31 -10.40
N ASN A 716 -9.85 -11.42 -10.83
CA ASN A 716 -8.40 -11.54 -11.09
C ASN A 716 -7.49 -11.22 -9.89
N THR A 717 -7.96 -11.44 -8.66
CA THR A 717 -7.20 -11.23 -7.42
C THR A 717 -6.31 -12.43 -7.12
N PHE A 718 -5.03 -12.17 -6.80
CA PHE A 718 -4.13 -13.18 -6.23
C PHE A 718 -4.36 -13.29 -4.73
N ILE A 719 -4.73 -14.48 -4.25
CA ILE A 719 -5.12 -14.73 -2.86
C ILE A 719 -4.28 -15.88 -2.28
N SER A 720 -3.98 -15.82 -0.99
CA SER A 720 -3.27 -16.88 -0.27
C SER A 720 -3.76 -17.05 1.16
N ASN A 721 -3.70 -18.28 1.67
CA ASN A 721 -4.08 -18.67 3.03
C ASN A 721 -5.57 -18.44 3.38
N PHE A 722 -6.45 -18.56 2.40
CA PHE A 722 -7.89 -18.69 2.61
C PHE A 722 -8.36 -20.13 2.40
N GLN A 723 -9.50 -20.46 2.98
CA GLN A 723 -10.16 -21.74 2.73
C GLN A 723 -10.78 -21.73 1.32
N PRO A 724 -10.50 -22.74 0.47
CA PRO A 724 -11.25 -22.93 -0.77
C PRO A 724 -12.68 -23.39 -0.43
N LEU A 725 -13.66 -22.51 -0.61
CA LEU A 725 -15.06 -22.78 -0.32
C LEU A 725 -15.81 -23.19 -1.59
N THR A 726 -16.83 -24.04 -1.47
CA THR A 726 -17.63 -24.61 -2.57
C THR A 726 -18.99 -23.90 -2.74
N PRO A 727 -19.76 -24.19 -3.81
CA PRO A 727 -21.13 -23.70 -3.92
C PRO A 727 -22.05 -24.11 -2.76
N ASP A 728 -21.85 -25.31 -2.19
CA ASP A 728 -22.52 -25.76 -0.97
C ASP A 728 -22.20 -24.83 0.23
N ASP A 729 -20.93 -24.51 0.45
CA ASP A 729 -20.51 -23.59 1.53
C ASP A 729 -21.13 -22.20 1.34
N ALA A 730 -21.24 -21.73 0.10
CA ALA A 730 -21.89 -20.45 -0.21
C ALA A 730 -23.38 -20.46 0.19
N ARG A 731 -24.09 -21.57 -0.09
CA ARG A 731 -25.48 -21.78 0.33
C ARG A 731 -25.61 -21.82 1.85
N GLU A 732 -24.74 -22.55 2.55
CA GLU A 732 -24.73 -22.59 4.03
C GLU A 732 -24.49 -21.19 4.64
N ILE A 733 -23.54 -20.43 4.09
CA ILE A 733 -23.27 -19.06 4.53
C ILE A 733 -24.52 -18.18 4.35
N MET A 734 -25.25 -18.34 3.26
CA MET A 734 -26.48 -17.57 2.98
C MET A 734 -27.65 -17.98 3.87
N GLU A 735 -27.79 -19.27 4.19
CA GLU A 735 -28.82 -19.79 5.11
C GLU A 735 -28.68 -19.19 6.51
N ASN A 736 -27.45 -18.87 6.93
CA ASN A 736 -27.20 -18.07 8.12
C ASN A 736 -27.47 -16.57 7.87
N ALA A 737 -28.73 -16.22 7.64
CA ALA A 737 -29.16 -14.88 7.25
C ALA A 737 -28.64 -13.76 8.18
N ILE A 738 -28.54 -14.03 9.49
CA ILE A 738 -28.06 -13.05 10.48
C ILE A 738 -26.58 -12.73 10.29
N LEU A 739 -25.73 -13.74 10.05
CA LEU A 739 -24.31 -13.51 9.81
C LEU A 739 -24.05 -13.04 8.38
N PHE A 740 -24.82 -13.53 7.42
CA PHE A 740 -24.76 -13.09 6.03
C PHE A 740 -25.05 -11.60 5.90
N ASP A 741 -26.02 -11.07 6.65
CA ASP A 741 -26.37 -9.65 6.59
C ASP A 741 -25.23 -8.73 7.05
N LYS A 742 -24.29 -9.23 7.84
CA LYS A 742 -23.15 -8.44 8.32
C LYS A 742 -22.09 -8.19 7.24
N TYR A 743 -22.02 -8.99 6.18
CA TYR A 743 -21.06 -8.72 5.09
C TYR A 743 -21.39 -7.41 4.37
N THR A 744 -20.37 -6.79 3.81
CA THR A 744 -20.56 -5.70 2.84
C THR A 744 -21.21 -6.23 1.56
N GLU A 745 -21.85 -5.33 0.82
CA GLU A 745 -22.54 -5.71 -0.43
C GLU A 745 -21.61 -6.36 -1.49
N PRO A 746 -20.36 -5.93 -1.69
CA PRO A 746 -19.43 -6.64 -2.58
C PRO A 746 -19.25 -8.12 -2.21
N MET A 747 -19.05 -8.42 -0.93
CA MET A 747 -18.89 -9.79 -0.45
C MET A 747 -20.21 -10.58 -0.52
N LYS A 748 -21.35 -9.95 -0.22
CA LYS A 748 -22.67 -10.59 -0.43
C LYS A 748 -22.88 -10.99 -1.89
N LYS A 749 -22.50 -10.14 -2.85
CA LYS A 749 -22.63 -10.42 -4.29
C LYS A 749 -21.79 -11.63 -4.71
N ILE A 750 -20.55 -11.73 -4.25
CA ILE A 750 -19.68 -12.86 -4.63
C ILE A 750 -20.19 -14.18 -4.04
N ILE A 751 -20.67 -14.17 -2.80
CA ILE A 751 -21.26 -15.35 -2.16
C ILE A 751 -22.53 -15.80 -2.90
N ARG A 752 -23.44 -14.87 -3.23
CA ARG A 752 -24.64 -15.18 -4.01
C ARG A 752 -24.31 -15.76 -5.39
N LYS A 753 -23.27 -15.23 -6.04
CA LYS A 753 -22.79 -15.75 -7.32
C LYS A 753 -22.25 -17.16 -7.16
N ALA A 754 -21.38 -17.39 -6.18
CA ALA A 754 -20.79 -18.70 -5.90
C ALA A 754 -21.85 -19.77 -5.59
N ALA A 755 -22.93 -19.42 -4.88
CA ALA A 755 -24.04 -20.34 -4.59
C ALA A 755 -24.79 -20.84 -5.85
N LEU A 756 -24.68 -20.12 -6.97
CA LEU A 756 -25.30 -20.48 -8.27
C LEU A 756 -24.32 -21.17 -9.22
N ASN A 757 -23.04 -21.25 -8.86
CA ASN A 757 -22.03 -21.86 -9.71
C ASN A 757 -22.15 -23.40 -9.71
N PRO A 758 -21.67 -24.09 -10.76
CA PRO A 758 -21.59 -25.54 -10.78
C PRO A 758 -20.69 -26.09 -9.67
N GLU A 759 -20.98 -27.32 -9.23
CA GLU A 759 -20.10 -28.07 -8.32
C GLU A 759 -18.69 -28.23 -8.91
N GLY A 760 -17.67 -28.30 -8.04
CA GLY A 760 -16.26 -28.30 -8.45
C GLY A 760 -15.68 -26.92 -8.78
N THR A 761 -16.43 -25.85 -8.52
CA THR A 761 -15.91 -24.46 -8.52
C THR A 761 -15.59 -24.02 -7.10
N TYR A 762 -14.76 -22.98 -6.97
CA TYR A 762 -14.30 -22.49 -5.68
C TYR A 762 -14.49 -20.97 -5.54
N PHE A 763 -14.62 -20.49 -4.31
CA PHE A 763 -14.54 -19.08 -3.96
C PHE A 763 -13.87 -18.91 -2.59
N VAL A 764 -13.60 -17.68 -2.18
CA VAL A 764 -13.16 -17.37 -0.81
C VAL A 764 -14.06 -16.33 -0.16
N SER A 765 -14.05 -16.29 1.18
CA SER A 765 -14.76 -15.30 1.97
C SER A 765 -13.83 -14.67 3.01
N SER A 766 -14.05 -13.39 3.31
CA SER A 766 -13.26 -12.64 4.31
C SER A 766 -13.25 -13.31 5.70
N SER A 767 -14.30 -14.05 6.07
CA SER A 767 -14.40 -14.71 7.37
C SER A 767 -13.88 -16.14 7.42
N HIS A 768 -13.30 -16.67 6.34
CA HIS A 768 -12.87 -18.08 6.26
C HIS A 768 -11.39 -18.22 5.90
N PRO A 769 -10.47 -17.93 6.85
CA PRO A 769 -9.06 -18.26 6.71
C PRO A 769 -8.84 -19.75 6.45
N ARG A 770 -7.73 -20.09 5.80
CA ARG A 770 -7.29 -21.48 5.66
C ARG A 770 -7.20 -22.16 7.02
N ILE A 771 -7.67 -23.39 7.12
CA ILE A 771 -7.47 -24.21 8.31
C ILE A 771 -6.03 -24.76 8.33
N VAL A 772 -5.28 -24.45 9.40
CA VAL A 772 -3.92 -24.92 9.65
C VAL A 772 -3.90 -25.60 11.03
N ASN A 773 -3.53 -26.88 11.07
CA ASN A 773 -3.54 -27.70 12.30
C ASN A 773 -4.90 -27.65 13.04
N GLY A 774 -6.00 -27.76 12.29
CA GLY A 774 -7.37 -27.78 12.83
C GLY A 774 -7.91 -26.43 13.31
N LYS A 775 -7.22 -25.31 13.07
CA LYS A 775 -7.68 -23.96 13.45
C LYS A 775 -7.56 -22.96 12.29
N PRO A 776 -8.39 -21.92 12.24
CA PRO A 776 -8.21 -20.82 11.28
C PRO A 776 -6.81 -20.21 11.38
N GLY A 777 -6.14 -20.10 10.25
CA GLY A 777 -4.84 -19.44 10.12
C GLY A 777 -4.92 -17.96 10.46
N LYS A 778 -3.79 -17.38 10.87
CA LYS A 778 -3.68 -15.95 11.25
C LYS A 778 -2.96 -15.09 10.21
N ASN A 779 -2.67 -15.64 9.04
CA ASN A 779 -1.86 -14.98 8.01
C ASN A 779 -2.54 -15.07 6.64
N VAL A 780 -3.82 -14.70 6.59
CA VAL A 780 -4.56 -14.47 5.34
C VAL A 780 -3.89 -13.39 4.51
N ARG A 781 -3.84 -13.57 3.19
CA ARG A 781 -3.16 -12.64 2.29
C ARG A 781 -3.89 -12.46 0.96
N TYR A 782 -3.76 -11.27 0.40
CA TYR A 782 -4.13 -10.99 -0.99
C TYR A 782 -3.21 -9.89 -1.55
N LEU A 783 -3.11 -9.81 -2.88
CA LEU A 783 -2.50 -8.66 -3.55
C LEU A 783 -3.54 -7.58 -3.80
N GLN A 784 -3.38 -6.45 -3.13
CA GLN A 784 -4.17 -5.23 -3.33
C GLN A 784 -3.52 -4.37 -4.42
N ASP A 785 -4.27 -4.00 -5.46
CA ASP A 785 -3.77 -3.06 -6.47
C ASP A 785 -3.52 -1.67 -5.88
N ARG A 786 -2.46 -1.00 -6.34
CA ARG A 786 -2.18 0.40 -5.97
C ARG A 786 -3.31 1.31 -6.42
N SER A 787 -3.89 2.04 -5.48
CA SER A 787 -5.07 2.86 -5.74
C SER A 787 -4.82 4.05 -6.67
N ASP A 788 -3.60 4.60 -6.71
CA ASP A 788 -3.21 5.69 -7.59
C ASP A 788 -3.00 5.23 -9.05
N ILE A 789 -2.75 3.94 -9.29
CA ILE A 789 -2.72 3.36 -10.64
C ILE A 789 -4.15 3.12 -11.14
N LEU A 790 -5.02 2.62 -10.26
CA LEU A 790 -6.42 2.38 -10.62
C LEU A 790 -7.26 3.66 -10.70
N ASN A 791 -6.88 4.70 -9.95
CA ASN A 791 -7.58 6.00 -9.92
C ASN A 791 -6.60 7.14 -10.23
N PRO A 792 -6.05 7.21 -11.46
CA PRO A 792 -5.05 8.22 -11.84
C PRO A 792 -5.57 9.66 -11.69
N ARG A 793 -6.89 9.84 -11.77
CA ARG A 793 -7.58 11.12 -11.58
C ARG A 793 -7.28 11.76 -10.22
N GLU A 794 -7.23 11.00 -9.12
CA GLU A 794 -7.00 11.59 -7.79
C GLU A 794 -5.56 12.12 -7.65
N ARG A 795 -4.58 11.42 -8.23
CA ARG A 795 -3.18 11.90 -8.30
C ARG A 795 -3.06 13.13 -9.18
N TYR A 796 -3.72 13.13 -10.34
CA TYR A 796 -3.78 14.30 -11.22
C TYR A 796 -4.38 15.52 -10.52
N LEU A 797 -5.50 15.33 -9.82
CA LEU A 797 -6.18 16.40 -9.09
C LEU A 797 -5.30 16.99 -7.99
N ALA A 798 -4.58 16.16 -7.23
CA ALA A 798 -3.60 16.63 -6.26
C ALA A 798 -2.47 17.44 -6.91
N GLN A 799 -1.94 16.96 -8.04
CA GLN A 799 -0.93 17.68 -8.81
C GLN A 799 -1.44 19.05 -9.28
N MET A 800 -2.67 19.11 -9.82
CA MET A 800 -3.29 20.35 -10.25
C MET A 800 -3.55 21.31 -9.08
N GLY A 801 -4.01 20.82 -7.94
CA GLY A 801 -4.16 21.61 -6.72
C GLY A 801 -2.85 22.31 -6.34
N ILE A 802 -1.76 21.54 -6.19
CA ILE A 802 -0.44 22.09 -5.83
C ILE A 802 0.09 23.03 -6.92
N ARG A 803 -0.05 22.66 -8.19
CA ARG A 803 0.36 23.49 -9.34
C ARG A 803 -0.29 24.87 -9.30
N LEU A 804 -1.60 24.91 -9.09
CA LEU A 804 -2.35 26.16 -8.96
C LEU A 804 -1.90 26.95 -7.73
N TYR A 805 -1.81 26.29 -6.56
CA TYR A 805 -1.43 26.94 -5.32
C TYR A 805 -0.05 27.61 -5.39
N ARG A 806 0.96 26.88 -5.88
CA ARG A 806 2.34 27.36 -6.02
C ARG A 806 2.61 28.13 -7.33
N LYS A 807 1.60 28.29 -8.20
CA LYS A 807 1.68 28.96 -9.52
C LYS A 807 2.76 28.37 -10.44
N ILE A 808 2.87 27.04 -10.47
CA ILE A 808 3.89 26.31 -11.23
C ILE A 808 3.55 26.34 -12.73
N PRO A 809 4.45 26.84 -13.62
CA PRO A 809 4.22 26.84 -15.07
C PRO A 809 3.80 25.48 -15.61
N ALA A 810 2.90 25.44 -16.61
CA ALA A 810 2.25 24.21 -17.08
C ALA A 810 3.22 23.09 -17.51
N ASP A 811 4.38 23.47 -18.05
CA ASP A 811 5.47 22.61 -18.53
C ASP A 811 6.45 22.19 -17.42
N SER A 812 6.42 22.86 -16.27
CA SER A 812 7.31 22.56 -15.13
C SER A 812 6.75 21.43 -14.26
N PRO A 813 7.61 20.58 -13.68
CA PRO A 813 7.19 19.46 -12.82
C PRO A 813 6.62 19.93 -11.48
N VAL A 814 5.79 19.10 -10.86
CA VAL A 814 5.34 19.27 -9.48
C VAL A 814 6.03 18.22 -8.61
N TYR A 815 6.83 18.68 -7.64
CA TYR A 815 7.53 17.79 -6.73
C TYR A 815 6.70 17.53 -5.46
N PHE A 816 6.75 16.27 -4.99
CA PHE A 816 6.14 15.81 -3.73
C PHE A 816 7.24 15.39 -2.74
N PRO A 817 8.01 16.34 -2.18
CA PRO A 817 9.03 16.02 -1.19
C PRO A 817 8.41 15.57 0.13
N VAL A 818 9.11 14.68 0.86
CA VAL A 818 8.76 14.35 2.24
C VAL A 818 8.84 15.62 3.08
N ASN A 819 7.74 15.94 3.77
CA ASN A 819 7.65 17.11 4.64
C ASN A 819 7.88 16.74 6.11
N THR A 820 7.41 15.55 6.53
CA THR A 820 7.45 15.12 7.93
C THR A 820 7.76 13.64 8.04
N VAL A 821 8.60 13.27 9.01
CA VAL A 821 8.93 11.88 9.34
C VAL A 821 8.26 11.51 10.67
N LEU A 822 7.34 10.53 10.66
CA LEU A 822 6.59 10.07 11.83
C LEU A 822 6.70 8.54 12.02
N PRO A 823 7.82 8.02 12.54
CA PRO A 823 7.99 6.61 12.83
C PRO A 823 6.97 6.11 13.86
N GLY A 824 6.56 4.85 13.74
CA GLY A 824 5.64 4.21 14.67
C GLY A 824 6.34 3.22 15.60
N ARG A 825 5.79 3.05 16.81
CA ARG A 825 6.24 2.05 17.78
C ARG A 825 5.11 1.11 18.18
N ARG A 826 5.48 -0.13 18.49
CA ARG A 826 4.59 -1.08 19.17
C ARG A 826 4.91 -1.09 20.66
N ASN A 827 4.07 -0.45 21.44
CA ASN A 827 4.15 -0.47 22.90
C ASN A 827 3.40 -1.69 23.47
N ASN A 828 3.83 -2.18 24.64
CA ASN A 828 3.17 -3.30 25.32
C ASN A 828 3.19 -3.17 26.85
N PRO A 829 2.15 -3.65 27.55
CA PRO A 829 2.18 -3.83 28.99
C PRO A 829 3.17 -4.95 29.38
N PRO A 830 3.50 -5.08 30.68
CA PRO A 830 4.24 -6.25 31.14
C PRO A 830 3.39 -7.53 31.03
N GLU A 831 3.99 -8.62 30.58
CA GLU A 831 3.40 -9.98 30.55
C GLU A 831 4.43 -10.99 31.08
N PRO A 832 4.04 -12.23 31.47
CA PRO A 832 5.00 -13.25 31.89
C PRO A 832 6.11 -13.46 30.85
N GLY A 833 7.35 -13.12 31.21
CA GLY A 833 8.52 -13.20 30.32
C GLY A 833 8.70 -12.02 29.34
N ILE A 834 7.81 -11.03 29.34
CA ILE A 834 7.87 -9.84 28.45
C ILE A 834 7.94 -8.57 29.30
N ARG A 835 9.03 -7.81 29.15
CA ARG A 835 9.20 -6.51 29.82
C ARG A 835 8.27 -5.44 29.22
N PRO A 836 7.83 -4.45 30.03
CA PRO A 836 7.00 -3.37 29.52
C PRO A 836 7.80 -2.48 28.56
N LEU A 837 7.18 -2.13 27.43
CA LEU A 837 7.62 -1.07 26.52
C LEU A 837 6.51 -0.03 26.45
N ALA A 838 6.32 0.73 27.53
CA ALA A 838 5.17 1.62 27.71
C ALA A 838 5.57 2.98 28.32
N VAL A 839 6.74 3.50 27.94
CA VAL A 839 7.27 4.80 28.43
C VAL A 839 6.89 5.99 27.55
N TYR A 840 6.33 5.73 26.36
CA TYR A 840 5.92 6.77 25.43
C TYR A 840 4.47 7.21 25.68
N ASN A 841 4.25 8.52 25.68
CA ASN A 841 2.94 9.12 25.50
C ASN A 841 2.52 9.03 24.00
N PRO A 842 1.36 9.59 23.59
CA PRO A 842 0.89 9.50 22.20
C PRO A 842 1.85 10.02 21.11
N ILE A 843 2.61 11.09 21.35
CA ILE A 843 3.52 11.72 20.37
C ILE A 843 4.78 12.21 21.10
N HIS A 844 5.94 11.67 20.72
CA HIS A 844 7.24 12.11 21.20
C HIS A 844 8.03 12.73 20.04
N TYR A 845 8.77 13.79 20.35
CA TYR A 845 9.86 14.29 19.51
C TYR A 845 11.18 13.74 20.07
N GLN A 846 12.07 13.31 19.18
CA GLN A 846 13.40 12.83 19.51
C GLN A 846 14.41 13.59 18.65
N GLU A 847 15.47 14.10 19.28
CA GLU A 847 16.61 14.63 18.56
C GLU A 847 17.36 13.46 17.87
N LEU A 848 18.23 13.79 16.92
CA LEU A 848 18.89 12.79 16.08
C LEU A 848 19.60 11.66 16.86
N PRO A 849 20.34 11.93 17.96
CA PRO A 849 21.00 10.87 18.72
C PRO A 849 20.00 9.83 19.27
N GLU A 850 18.93 10.28 19.94
CA GLU A 850 17.90 9.41 20.50
C GLU A 850 17.11 8.70 19.41
N LEU A 851 16.82 9.40 18.30
CA LEU A 851 16.14 8.82 17.16
C LEU A 851 16.95 7.68 16.54
N PHE A 852 18.27 7.85 16.40
CA PHE A 852 19.15 6.82 15.87
C PHE A 852 19.33 5.65 16.83
N MET A 853 19.36 5.89 18.15
CA MET A 853 19.29 4.78 19.13
C MET A 853 18.04 3.93 18.87
N ASP A 854 16.89 4.58 18.65
CA ASP A 854 15.64 3.90 18.37
C ASP A 854 15.63 3.18 17.02
N PHE A 855 16.16 3.79 15.96
CA PHE A 855 16.24 3.21 14.62
C PHE A 855 17.19 2.02 14.55
N ILE A 856 18.36 2.11 15.18
CA ILE A 856 19.33 1.00 15.28
C ILE A 856 18.70 -0.18 16.04
N CYS A 857 18.04 0.11 17.16
CA CYS A 857 17.52 -0.94 18.03
C CYS A 857 16.20 -1.55 17.52
N SER A 858 15.30 -0.75 16.95
CA SER A 858 13.97 -1.16 16.44
C SER A 858 13.27 -2.16 17.37
N LEU A 859 13.04 -1.75 18.62
CA LEU A 859 12.63 -2.64 19.71
C LEU A 859 11.17 -3.08 19.62
N THR A 860 10.91 -4.31 20.05
CA THR A 860 9.56 -4.88 20.15
C THR A 860 9.46 -5.84 21.34
N GLY A 861 8.29 -5.92 21.97
CA GLY A 861 8.02 -6.90 23.04
C GLY A 861 7.93 -8.34 22.54
N LYS A 862 7.91 -8.58 21.23
CA LYS A 862 7.96 -9.93 20.64
C LYS A 862 9.39 -10.47 20.69
N SER A 863 9.53 -11.75 21.01
CA SER A 863 10.81 -12.48 20.98
C SER A 863 11.92 -11.77 21.81
N PRO A 864 11.72 -11.60 23.12
CA PRO A 864 12.70 -10.94 23.99
C PRO A 864 14.05 -11.68 23.98
N SER A 865 15.13 -10.91 24.15
CA SER A 865 16.48 -11.43 24.35
C SER A 865 16.70 -11.83 25.81
N THR A 866 17.86 -12.43 26.12
CA THR A 866 18.22 -12.79 27.51
C THR A 866 18.34 -11.57 28.43
N THR A 867 18.66 -10.40 27.88
CA THR A 867 18.90 -9.16 28.65
C THR A 867 17.81 -8.11 28.52
N GLY A 868 16.90 -8.21 27.55
CA GLY A 868 15.90 -7.18 27.29
C GLY A 868 14.83 -7.53 26.25
N ALA A 869 14.38 -6.53 25.49
CA ALA A 869 13.37 -6.68 24.45
C ALA A 869 13.91 -7.43 23.21
N GLY A 870 13.01 -7.75 22.28
CA GLY A 870 13.38 -8.20 20.94
C GLY A 870 13.73 -7.00 20.06
N SER A 871 14.43 -7.26 18.96
CA SER A 871 14.86 -6.27 17.97
C SER A 871 14.54 -6.76 16.57
N GLU A 872 14.02 -5.87 15.72
CA GLU A 872 13.91 -6.10 14.27
C GLU A 872 15.18 -5.65 13.52
N GLY A 873 16.23 -5.26 14.26
CA GLY A 873 17.50 -4.73 13.79
C GLY A 873 17.39 -3.34 13.16
N ALA A 874 18.53 -2.79 12.72
CA ALA A 874 18.60 -1.44 12.19
C ALA A 874 17.53 -1.18 11.13
N LEU A 875 16.77 -0.09 11.33
CA LEU A 875 15.72 0.38 10.43
C LEU A 875 14.61 -0.65 10.17
N THR A 876 14.43 -1.66 11.05
CA THR A 876 13.56 -2.84 10.87
C THR A 876 13.94 -3.73 9.68
N LYS A 877 15.20 -3.63 9.23
CA LYS A 877 15.69 -4.24 8.00
C LYS A 877 16.64 -5.41 8.21
N ALA A 878 16.92 -5.87 9.43
CA ALA A 878 17.81 -7.03 9.62
C ALA A 878 17.40 -8.28 8.80
N PRO A 879 16.11 -8.63 8.66
CA PRO A 879 15.70 -9.75 7.80
C PRO A 879 15.83 -9.50 6.30
N PHE A 880 16.14 -8.26 5.88
CA PHE A 880 16.10 -7.78 4.50
C PHE A 880 17.36 -7.02 4.08
N ASN A 881 18.44 -7.10 4.86
CA ASN A 881 19.73 -6.51 4.52
C ASN A 881 20.82 -7.60 4.53
N ALA A 882 21.43 -7.83 3.36
CA ALA A 882 22.53 -8.78 3.17
C ALA A 882 23.93 -8.17 3.48
N LEU A 883 23.96 -6.87 3.77
CA LEU A 883 25.17 -6.08 4.03
C LEU A 883 25.24 -5.69 5.50
N VAL A 884 26.42 -5.21 5.92
CA VAL A 884 26.62 -4.64 7.25
C VAL A 884 25.65 -3.46 7.39
N PRO A 885 24.78 -3.47 8.42
CA PRO A 885 23.70 -2.49 8.58
C PRO A 885 24.17 -1.13 9.09
#